data_AF-A0A7C3NGD2-F1
#
_entry.id   AF-A0A7C3NGD2-F1
#
_cell.length_a   1.000
_cell.length_b   1.000
_cell.length_c   1.000
_cell.angle_alpha   90.00
_cell.angle_beta   90.00
_cell.angle_gamma   90.00
#
_symmetry.space_group_name_H-M   'P 1'
#
loop_
_entity.id
_entity.type
_entity.pdbx_description
1 polymer ?
#
loop_
_entity_poly.entity_id
_entity_poly.type
_entity_poly.pdbx_seq_one_letter_code
_entity_poly.pdbx_strand_id
1 'polypeptide(L)'
;MFILGRRRNNLFYGLLVVGLTLLFSGVRSSATYAQDDTIYLKEVRAIDTNDFGLLNPAGLAFAFDANIFFVLEAHSTTQANIAAMTPFEEWVASARVDVALIDPINLAYDNRGNRLLLLDTASNELVEIKRGSDGLLEHSPEATTRFQVGQLGLQAPRGLTFDPTNGHLFILDSAALQIVRLEPDAGGGLDSAAALKEGRVTRIDLTPTGLVDPRGLAFNPKNGHLYLLNPVGQSIYEFTTAGQVVAILQLPLSEFVNPQGLVFALSGDATDDPSTINLYIADNGLSGRNKTGQELGRIMELSLPTIVYVPGDAPTIQEGIELAGEGDVVLVAPGAYHENIQLSGKTITLASQFYTSQDTSFIDQTIIDGGGETVIRVESSAGPDAKIIGFTIQNGNDGISTAAKLHILNNRFTGNKDAIDYEAGGGACRNNLFENNKDDAVDLDGPVEAIIEDNIIRNNGDDGVEIRLHKYRGPSLNIIIRRNIIAGNEEDGIQLIGYPEVTDRIFLIERNLIKDNAMAGLGLMDDKVTTEDFRGASLLERIHLFNNTFIGNDHSLTGGDNLMALNNIFAGSTNMALKNVDGNSIVAYNLFWGNGTDHHHSNVDTSTMIFADPRLTADDRLLPGSPAIDAGATSFAKNSEIVMDLQSNEYCGPAPDLGAYESCWQFLPCIWRQEKNF
;
A
#
# COMPACT_ATOMS: atom_id res chain seq x y z
N MET A 1 33.67 -44.80 -43.85
CA MET A 1 34.87 -45.54 -44.28
C MET A 1 36.09 -44.74 -43.82
N PHE A 2 36.80 -45.29 -42.82
CA PHE A 2 38.12 -44.90 -42.26
C PHE A 2 38.34 -43.48 -41.69
N ILE A 3 39.04 -43.23 -40.58
CA ILE A 3 39.53 -43.97 -39.39
C ILE A 3 40.19 -42.90 -38.48
N LEU A 4 40.10 -43.08 -37.14
CA LEU A 4 40.96 -42.67 -36.00
C LEU A 4 42.04 -41.56 -36.14
N GLY A 5 42.40 -40.76 -35.13
CA GLY A 5 42.18 -40.82 -33.68
C GLY A 5 43.45 -40.48 -32.87
N ARG A 6 43.25 -40.13 -31.58
CA ARG A 6 44.19 -40.09 -30.42
C ARG A 6 45.23 -38.95 -30.35
N ARG A 7 45.18 -38.05 -29.35
CA ARG A 7 45.46 -38.14 -27.88
C ARG A 7 46.94 -38.32 -27.49
N ARG A 8 47.48 -37.29 -26.80
CA ARG A 8 47.92 -37.24 -25.37
C ARG A 8 49.39 -36.83 -25.08
N ASN A 9 49.50 -35.93 -24.08
CA ASN A 9 50.50 -35.83 -22.99
C ASN A 9 51.90 -35.27 -23.35
N ASN A 10 52.65 -34.56 -22.51
CA ASN A 10 52.52 -33.97 -21.15
C ASN A 10 53.80 -33.14 -20.88
N LEU A 11 53.80 -32.43 -19.73
CA LEU A 11 54.89 -31.79 -18.98
C LEU A 11 55.04 -30.27 -19.13
N PHE A 12 55.33 -29.47 -18.09
CA PHE A 12 55.14 -29.43 -16.62
C PHE A 12 55.91 -28.16 -16.15
N TYR A 13 55.72 -27.72 -14.89
CA TYR A 13 56.25 -26.49 -14.21
C TYR A 13 55.36 -25.25 -14.40
N GLY A 14 54.62 -24.72 -13.42
CA GLY A 14 54.56 -24.96 -11.98
C GLY A 14 55.20 -23.81 -11.19
N LEU A 15 54.38 -22.85 -10.73
CA LEU A 15 54.56 -22.22 -9.41
C LEU A 15 53.24 -21.62 -8.91
N LEU A 16 53.10 -21.68 -7.59
CA LEU A 16 51.91 -21.77 -6.76
C LEU A 16 51.73 -20.48 -5.95
N VAL A 17 50.52 -19.92 -5.85
CA VAL A 17 50.00 -19.33 -4.60
C VAL A 17 48.48 -19.55 -4.52
N VAL A 18 48.06 -20.07 -3.37
CA VAL A 18 46.72 -20.47 -2.93
C VAL A 18 45.94 -19.27 -2.40
N GLY A 19 44.61 -19.23 -2.60
CA GLY A 19 43.75 -18.32 -1.84
C GLY A 19 42.26 -18.39 -2.22
N LEU A 20 41.50 -19.21 -1.48
CA LEU A 20 40.05 -19.13 -1.20
C LEU A 20 39.07 -18.82 -2.36
N THR A 21 38.42 -19.85 -2.89
CA THR A 21 37.07 -19.74 -3.46
C THR A 21 36.04 -19.96 -2.35
N LEU A 22 35.54 -18.88 -1.75
CA LEU A 22 34.29 -18.89 -0.99
C LEU A 22 33.13 -18.69 -1.95
N LEU A 23 32.25 -19.68 -1.96
CA LEU A 23 30.90 -19.63 -2.53
C LEU A 23 30.15 -18.43 -1.95
N PHE A 24 29.83 -17.44 -2.78
CA PHE A 24 28.76 -16.49 -2.51
C PHE A 24 27.68 -16.67 -3.59
N SER A 25 26.87 -17.71 -3.42
CA SER A 25 25.49 -17.70 -3.92
C SER A 25 24.68 -16.80 -2.99
N GLY A 26 24.89 -15.48 -3.10
CA GLY A 26 24.02 -14.50 -2.51
C GLY A 26 22.81 -14.35 -3.41
N VAL A 27 21.73 -15.07 -3.11
CA VAL A 27 20.38 -14.67 -3.52
C VAL A 27 20.17 -13.33 -2.81
N ARG A 28 20.45 -12.22 -3.51
CA ARG A 28 19.97 -10.92 -3.07
C ARG A 28 18.48 -10.94 -3.36
N SER A 29 17.70 -11.00 -2.30
CA SER A 29 16.28 -10.69 -2.32
C SER A 29 16.12 -9.34 -3.02
N SER A 30 15.53 -9.37 -4.20
CA SER A 30 14.92 -8.20 -4.80
C SER A 30 13.93 -7.68 -3.76
N ALA A 31 14.22 -6.54 -3.14
CA ALA A 31 13.20 -5.79 -2.45
C ALA A 31 12.27 -5.28 -3.55
N THR A 32 11.29 -6.08 -3.92
CA THR A 32 10.06 -5.59 -4.51
C THR A 32 9.54 -4.55 -3.54
N TYR A 33 9.55 -3.28 -3.93
CA TYR A 33 8.54 -2.34 -3.44
C TYR A 33 7.21 -2.91 -3.94
N ALA A 34 6.65 -3.86 -3.18
CA ALA A 34 5.23 -4.09 -3.23
C ALA A 34 4.60 -2.72 -2.98
N GLN A 35 3.64 -2.32 -3.81
CA GLN A 35 2.64 -1.37 -3.36
C GLN A 35 2.22 -1.83 -1.97
N ASP A 36 2.40 -0.98 -0.95
CA ASP A 36 1.76 -1.18 0.35
C ASP A 36 0.25 -1.08 0.08
N ASP A 37 -0.33 -2.18 -0.40
CA ASP A 37 -1.76 -2.36 -0.42
C ASP A 37 -2.16 -2.59 1.03
N THR A 38 -2.31 -1.47 1.70
CA THR A 38 -2.73 -1.41 3.08
C THR A 38 -4.14 -1.98 3.17
N ILE A 39 -4.26 -3.18 3.72
CA ILE A 39 -5.54 -3.80 4.05
C ILE A 39 -5.89 -3.36 5.46
N TYR A 40 -7.00 -2.66 5.65
CA TYR A 40 -7.42 -2.20 6.97
C TYR A 40 -8.42 -3.18 7.59
N LEU A 41 -8.29 -3.38 8.91
CA LEU A 41 -9.35 -3.98 9.69
C LEU A 41 -10.47 -2.96 9.89
N LYS A 42 -11.72 -3.41 9.75
CA LYS A 42 -12.89 -2.57 9.92
C LYS A 42 -13.32 -2.58 11.37
N GLU A 43 -13.46 -1.41 11.99
CA GLU A 43 -14.14 -1.31 13.28
C GLU A 43 -15.62 -1.65 13.12
N VAL A 44 -16.09 -2.60 13.94
CA VAL A 44 -17.51 -2.92 14.08
C VAL A 44 -18.08 -2.13 15.25
N ARG A 45 -17.43 -2.23 16.43
CA ARG A 45 -17.79 -1.49 17.65
C ARG A 45 -16.71 -1.60 18.73
N ALA A 46 -16.86 -0.80 19.78
CA ALA A 46 -16.10 -0.92 21.01
C ALA A 46 -17.00 -1.31 22.18
N ILE A 47 -16.53 -2.24 23.02
CA ILE A 47 -17.13 -2.64 24.29
C ILE A 47 -16.36 -1.97 25.42
N ASP A 48 -17.01 -1.09 26.17
CA ASP A 48 -16.41 -0.41 27.32
C ASP A 48 -16.31 -1.38 28.51
N THR A 49 -15.11 -1.86 28.80
CA THR A 49 -14.95 -2.90 29.84
C THR A 49 -15.15 -2.37 31.26
N ASN A 50 -15.09 -1.05 31.42
CA ASN A 50 -15.37 -0.37 32.67
C ASN A 50 -16.78 -0.57 33.20
N ASP A 51 -17.76 -0.75 32.33
CA ASP A 51 -19.16 -1.02 32.73
C ASP A 51 -19.28 -2.36 33.47
N PHE A 52 -18.28 -3.23 33.32
CA PHE A 52 -18.14 -4.52 33.99
C PHE A 52 -17.11 -4.51 35.12
N GLY A 53 -16.56 -3.34 35.46
CA GLY A 53 -15.55 -3.17 36.51
C GLY A 53 -14.14 -3.62 36.10
N LEU A 54 -13.89 -3.78 34.79
CA LEU A 54 -12.58 -4.16 34.25
C LEU A 54 -11.89 -2.93 33.66
N LEU A 55 -10.86 -2.45 34.34
CA LEU A 55 -10.20 -1.19 33.97
C LEU A 55 -9.09 -1.38 32.94
N ASN A 56 -8.44 -2.54 32.95
CA ASN A 56 -7.26 -2.82 32.13
C ASN A 56 -7.38 -4.20 31.48
N PRO A 57 -8.29 -4.41 30.50
CA PRO A 57 -8.41 -5.70 29.80
C PRO A 57 -7.10 -6.03 29.07
N ALA A 58 -6.63 -7.27 29.16
CA ALA A 58 -5.38 -7.68 28.53
C ALA A 58 -5.49 -9.00 27.78
N GLY A 59 -5.85 -10.08 28.47
CA GLY A 59 -6.01 -11.40 27.86
C GLY A 59 -7.46 -11.62 27.44
N LEU A 60 -7.66 -12.18 26.25
CA LEU A 60 -8.97 -12.54 25.74
C LEU A 60 -8.99 -14.02 25.36
N ALA A 61 -10.07 -14.69 25.72
CA ALA A 61 -10.37 -16.05 25.27
C ALA A 61 -11.88 -16.19 25.03
N PHE A 62 -12.27 -17.13 24.17
CA PHE A 62 -13.67 -17.29 23.77
C PHE A 62 -14.10 -18.75 23.73
N ALA A 63 -15.24 -19.04 24.35
CA ALA A 63 -15.91 -20.33 24.32
C ALA A 63 -17.05 -20.31 23.30
N PHE A 64 -16.86 -20.96 22.15
CA PHE A 64 -17.82 -20.93 21.04
C PHE A 64 -19.14 -21.63 21.38
N ASP A 65 -19.09 -22.71 22.15
CA ASP A 65 -20.26 -23.50 22.53
C ASP A 65 -21.18 -22.79 23.52
N ALA A 66 -20.61 -21.88 24.33
CA ALA A 66 -21.31 -21.12 25.36
C ALA A 66 -21.60 -19.68 24.96
N ASN A 67 -20.96 -19.17 23.91
CA ASN A 67 -20.96 -17.76 23.50
C ASN A 67 -20.48 -16.82 24.63
N ILE A 68 -19.34 -17.16 25.25
CA ILE A 68 -18.77 -16.45 26.40
C ILE A 68 -17.34 -15.99 26.10
N PHE A 69 -17.08 -14.70 26.32
CA PHE A 69 -15.76 -14.11 26.48
C PHE A 69 -15.24 -14.29 27.89
N PHE A 70 -13.96 -14.66 27.99
CA PHE A 70 -13.17 -14.54 29.20
C PHE A 70 -12.16 -13.42 29.02
N VAL A 71 -12.20 -12.45 29.94
CA VAL A 71 -11.33 -11.28 29.94
C VAL A 71 -10.43 -11.35 31.17
N LEU A 72 -9.12 -11.42 30.94
CA LEU A 72 -8.11 -11.36 31.98
C LEU A 72 -7.62 -9.92 32.14
N GLU A 73 -7.75 -9.42 33.36
CA GLU A 73 -7.38 -8.05 33.70
C GLU A 73 -5.89 -7.93 34.06
N ALA A 74 -5.23 -6.89 33.55
CA ALA A 74 -3.87 -6.54 33.91
C ALA A 74 -3.84 -5.82 35.28
N HIS A 75 -3.41 -6.53 36.33
CA HIS A 75 -3.18 -5.99 37.67
C HIS A 75 -1.77 -6.27 38.17
N SER A 76 -1.32 -5.51 39.16
CA SER A 76 -0.03 -5.70 39.87
C SER A 76 -0.09 -6.74 40.99
N THR A 77 -1.05 -7.68 40.95
CA THR A 77 -1.31 -8.66 42.01
C THR A 77 -0.90 -10.07 41.61
N THR A 78 -0.60 -10.93 42.59
CA THR A 78 -0.32 -12.37 42.41
C THR A 78 -1.61 -13.22 42.23
N GLN A 79 -2.71 -12.60 41.81
CA GLN A 79 -3.98 -13.26 41.53
C GLN A 79 -4.49 -12.77 40.18
N ALA A 80 -4.93 -13.69 39.33
CA ALA A 80 -5.58 -13.38 38.07
C ALA A 80 -7.08 -13.17 38.30
N ASN A 81 -7.58 -11.99 37.93
CA ASN A 81 -9.01 -11.70 37.87
C ASN A 81 -9.52 -11.99 36.46
N ILE A 82 -10.45 -12.92 36.35
CA ILE A 82 -11.07 -13.30 35.08
C ILE A 82 -12.54 -12.94 35.17
N ALA A 83 -13.02 -12.12 34.24
CA ALA A 83 -14.44 -11.89 34.04
C ALA A 83 -14.95 -12.72 32.86
N ALA A 84 -16.16 -13.23 33.00
CA ALA A 84 -16.92 -13.90 31.94
C ALA A 84 -18.08 -13.00 31.52
N MET A 85 -18.20 -12.73 30.23
CA MET A 85 -19.27 -11.91 29.64
C MET A 85 -19.70 -12.47 28.29
N THR A 86 -20.88 -12.15 27.81
CA THR A 86 -21.30 -12.48 26.43
C THR A 86 -20.81 -11.41 25.46
N PRO A 87 -20.73 -11.69 24.15
CA PRO A 87 -20.52 -10.65 23.14
C PRO A 87 -21.56 -9.53 23.20
N PHE A 88 -22.77 -9.80 23.68
CA PHE A 88 -23.84 -8.81 23.82
C PHE A 88 -23.71 -7.93 25.07
N GLU A 89 -22.52 -7.87 25.67
CA GLU A 89 -22.22 -7.01 26.82
C GLU A 89 -23.02 -7.40 28.07
N GLU A 90 -23.31 -8.69 28.24
CA GLU A 90 -23.95 -9.21 29.44
C GLU A 90 -22.94 -9.87 30.38
N TRP A 91 -22.93 -9.44 31.64
CA TRP A 91 -22.09 -10.05 32.67
C TRP A 91 -22.58 -11.46 33.02
N VAL A 92 -21.68 -12.43 33.04
CA VAL A 92 -21.97 -13.82 33.41
C VAL A 92 -21.43 -14.15 34.79
N ALA A 93 -20.13 -13.94 35.01
CA ALA A 93 -19.44 -14.32 36.24
C ALA A 93 -18.05 -13.68 36.39
N SER A 94 -17.42 -13.87 37.55
CA SER A 94 -15.99 -13.65 37.71
C SER A 94 -15.34 -14.74 38.56
N ALA A 95 -14.05 -14.98 38.31
CA ALA A 95 -13.24 -15.93 39.06
C ALA A 95 -11.90 -15.30 39.44
N ARG A 96 -11.37 -15.72 40.60
CA ARG A 96 -10.01 -15.40 41.02
C ARG A 96 -9.18 -16.65 41.07
N VAL A 97 -7.98 -16.57 40.50
CA VAL A 97 -7.10 -17.74 40.33
C VAL A 97 -5.75 -17.42 40.93
N ASP A 98 -5.25 -18.31 41.79
CA ASP A 98 -3.94 -18.18 42.42
C ASP A 98 -2.83 -18.64 41.46
N VAL A 99 -2.05 -17.67 40.98
CA VAL A 99 -1.02 -17.81 39.95
C VAL A 99 0.14 -16.86 40.25
N ALA A 100 1.37 -17.33 40.21
CA ALA A 100 2.51 -16.63 40.80
C ALA A 100 2.98 -15.45 39.95
N LEU A 101 3.09 -15.62 38.62
CA LEU A 101 3.42 -14.55 37.68
C LEU A 101 2.74 -14.80 36.34
N ILE A 102 1.88 -13.86 35.93
CA ILE A 102 1.21 -13.89 34.63
C ILE A 102 1.51 -12.59 33.89
N ASP A 103 2.03 -12.70 32.66
CA ASP A 103 1.78 -11.65 31.67
C ASP A 103 0.29 -11.79 31.29
N PRO A 104 -0.57 -10.81 31.65
CA PRO A 104 -2.04 -10.94 31.65
C PRO A 104 -2.65 -11.18 30.27
N ILE A 105 -1.83 -11.24 29.22
CA ILE A 105 -2.22 -11.65 27.88
C ILE A 105 -2.31 -13.18 27.70
N ASN A 106 -1.68 -13.96 28.59
CA ASN A 106 -1.51 -15.40 28.44
C ASN A 106 -2.72 -16.20 28.96
N LEU A 107 -3.83 -16.10 28.22
CA LEU A 107 -5.10 -16.80 28.46
C LEU A 107 -5.59 -17.43 27.14
N ALA A 108 -6.07 -18.67 27.16
CA ALA A 108 -6.76 -19.27 26.01
C ALA A 108 -7.83 -20.28 26.43
N TYR A 109 -8.87 -20.43 25.60
CA TYR A 109 -9.94 -21.40 25.83
C TYR A 109 -9.79 -22.60 24.89
N ASP A 110 -9.70 -23.79 25.47
CA ASP A 110 -9.69 -25.06 24.75
C ASP A 110 -11.12 -25.57 24.64
N ASN A 111 -11.76 -25.30 23.49
CA ASN A 111 -13.13 -25.71 23.21
C ASN A 111 -13.30 -27.24 23.22
N ARG A 112 -12.25 -28.00 22.90
CA ARG A 112 -12.29 -29.47 22.90
C ARG A 112 -12.22 -30.04 24.33
N GLY A 113 -11.40 -29.42 25.17
CA GLY A 113 -11.26 -29.76 26.59
C GLY A 113 -12.31 -29.13 27.51
N ASN A 114 -13.14 -28.20 27.00
CA ASN A 114 -14.10 -27.40 27.78
C ASN A 114 -13.44 -26.74 29.00
N ARG A 115 -12.31 -26.07 28.76
CA ARG A 115 -11.44 -25.54 29.82
C ARG A 115 -10.72 -24.27 29.39
N LEU A 116 -10.48 -23.41 30.37
CA LEU A 116 -9.65 -22.23 30.25
C LEU A 116 -8.23 -22.56 30.75
N LEU A 117 -7.21 -22.08 30.06
CA LEU A 117 -5.81 -22.31 30.40
C LEU A 117 -5.07 -20.98 30.55
N LEU A 118 -4.35 -20.84 31.66
CA LEU A 118 -3.49 -19.70 31.96
C LEU A 118 -2.05 -20.18 32.06
N LEU A 119 -1.11 -19.41 31.52
CA LEU A 119 0.31 -19.72 31.69
C LEU A 119 0.87 -18.97 32.91
N ASP A 120 1.21 -19.74 33.94
CA ASP A 120 2.04 -19.26 35.05
C ASP A 120 3.50 -19.29 34.60
N THR A 121 4.03 -18.11 34.28
CA THR A 121 5.39 -17.93 33.75
C THR A 121 6.47 -18.11 34.82
N ALA A 122 6.13 -17.99 36.12
CA ALA A 122 7.09 -18.22 37.19
C ALA A 122 7.34 -19.72 37.40
N SER A 123 6.29 -20.55 37.36
CA SER A 123 6.42 -22.00 37.50
C SER A 123 6.60 -22.74 36.16
N ASN A 124 6.41 -22.05 35.02
CA ASN A 124 6.32 -22.65 33.69
C ASN A 124 5.25 -23.75 33.62
N GLU A 125 4.05 -23.42 34.10
CA GLU A 125 2.91 -24.33 34.15
C GLU A 125 1.70 -23.72 33.43
N LEU A 126 0.99 -24.56 32.67
CA LEU A 126 -0.37 -24.23 32.27
C LEU A 126 -1.33 -24.64 33.38
N VAL A 127 -2.08 -23.68 33.89
CA VAL A 127 -3.08 -23.86 34.96
C VAL A 127 -4.45 -24.01 34.32
N GLU A 128 -5.07 -25.18 34.50
CA GLU A 128 -6.38 -25.51 33.97
C GLU A 128 -7.50 -25.04 34.89
N ILE A 129 -8.51 -24.39 34.32
CA ILE A 129 -9.77 -24.06 34.98
C ILE A 129 -10.89 -24.66 34.15
N LYS A 130 -11.58 -25.64 34.72
CA LYS A 130 -12.70 -26.30 34.04
C LYS A 130 -13.91 -25.37 34.00
N ARG A 131 -14.67 -25.44 32.91
CA ARG A 131 -15.99 -24.82 32.86
C ARG A 131 -17.04 -25.84 33.26
N GLY A 132 -17.81 -25.50 34.28
CA GLY A 132 -18.95 -26.29 34.74
C GLY A 132 -20.08 -26.30 33.72
N SER A 133 -21.04 -27.20 33.90
CA SER A 133 -22.21 -27.33 33.03
C SER A 133 -23.14 -26.10 33.07
N ASP A 134 -23.01 -25.25 34.08
CA ASP A 134 -23.70 -23.97 34.24
C ASP A 134 -22.99 -22.80 33.51
N GLY A 135 -21.87 -23.08 32.83
CA GLY A 135 -21.05 -22.09 32.13
C GLY A 135 -20.09 -21.33 33.04
N LEU A 136 -20.10 -21.58 34.35
CA LEU A 136 -19.21 -20.94 35.31
C LEU A 136 -17.84 -21.62 35.36
N LEU A 137 -16.81 -20.87 35.74
CA LEU A 137 -15.48 -21.42 35.97
C LEU A 137 -15.41 -22.12 37.34
N GLU A 138 -15.17 -23.43 37.32
CA GLU A 138 -14.95 -24.24 38.51
C GLU A 138 -13.52 -24.00 39.04
N HIS A 139 -13.39 -23.11 40.02
CA HIS A 139 -12.11 -22.77 40.63
C HIS A 139 -12.06 -23.22 42.10
N SER A 140 -11.57 -24.43 42.32
CA SER A 140 -11.14 -24.92 43.64
C SER A 140 -9.67 -25.31 43.57
N PRO A 141 -8.79 -24.81 44.46
CA PRO A 141 -7.36 -25.15 44.46
C PRO A 141 -7.07 -26.66 44.52
N GLU A 142 -8.00 -27.45 45.07
CA GLU A 142 -7.88 -28.91 45.17
C GLU A 142 -8.24 -29.66 43.87
N ALA A 143 -8.81 -28.97 42.87
CA ALA A 143 -9.31 -29.54 41.62
C ALA A 143 -8.59 -29.02 40.35
N THR A 144 -7.62 -28.12 40.50
CA THR A 144 -6.89 -27.48 39.38
C THR A 144 -5.82 -28.41 38.81
N THR A 145 -6.00 -28.86 37.57
CA THR A 145 -4.94 -29.59 36.84
C THR A 145 -3.83 -28.60 36.42
N ARG A 146 -2.56 -29.03 36.50
CA ARG A 146 -1.40 -28.24 36.04
C ARG A 146 -0.56 -29.07 35.08
N PHE A 147 -0.17 -28.48 33.96
CA PHE A 147 0.70 -29.11 32.96
C PHE A 147 2.06 -28.44 32.93
N GLN A 148 3.14 -29.24 32.99
CA GLN A 148 4.51 -28.74 32.99
C GLN A 148 4.93 -28.35 31.57
N VAL A 149 5.19 -27.06 31.33
CA VAL A 149 5.63 -26.55 30.02
C VAL A 149 7.07 -26.04 30.01
N GLY A 150 7.80 -26.14 31.12
CA GLY A 150 9.18 -25.66 31.23
C GLY A 150 10.17 -26.24 30.22
N GLN A 151 9.95 -27.45 29.69
CA GLN A 151 10.84 -28.01 28.66
C GLN A 151 10.65 -27.39 27.27
N LEU A 152 9.62 -26.55 27.06
CA LEU A 152 9.47 -25.80 25.82
C LEU A 152 10.53 -24.69 25.66
N GLY A 153 11.14 -24.25 26.78
CA GLY A 153 12.20 -23.24 26.77
C GLY A 153 11.70 -21.85 26.37
N LEU A 154 10.46 -21.50 26.75
CA LEU A 154 9.86 -20.19 26.46
C LEU A 154 10.64 -19.08 27.18
N GLN A 155 10.96 -17.99 26.47
CA GLN A 155 11.73 -16.88 27.02
C GLN A 155 10.84 -15.73 27.50
N ALA A 156 9.89 -15.30 26.67
CA ALA A 156 8.88 -14.29 27.01
C ALA A 156 7.57 -14.64 26.31
N PRO A 157 6.79 -15.59 26.84
CA PRO A 157 5.50 -15.93 26.26
C PRO A 157 4.52 -14.75 26.39
N ARG A 158 3.93 -14.31 25.28
CA ARG A 158 3.02 -13.15 25.24
C ARG A 158 1.78 -13.38 24.36
N GLY A 159 1.29 -14.61 24.31
CA GLY A 159 0.09 -14.97 23.57
C GLY A 159 -0.14 -16.47 23.57
N LEU A 160 -1.40 -16.87 23.74
CA LEU A 160 -1.84 -18.26 23.74
C LEU A 160 -3.11 -18.38 22.90
N THR A 161 -3.23 -19.44 22.11
CA THR A 161 -4.49 -19.77 21.43
C THR A 161 -4.60 -21.27 21.18
N PHE A 162 -5.82 -21.72 20.90
CA PHE A 162 -6.10 -23.11 20.54
C PHE A 162 -6.74 -23.16 19.16
N ASP A 163 -6.39 -24.17 18.38
CA ASP A 163 -7.24 -24.63 17.30
C ASP A 163 -8.45 -25.36 17.92
N PRO A 164 -9.68 -24.82 17.80
CA PRO A 164 -10.84 -25.40 18.46
C PRO A 164 -11.26 -26.77 17.88
N THR A 165 -10.75 -27.14 16.70
CA THR A 165 -11.10 -28.41 16.02
C THR A 165 -10.29 -29.58 16.57
N ASN A 166 -8.98 -29.39 16.74
CA ASN A 166 -8.07 -30.48 17.14
C ASN A 166 -7.46 -30.27 18.55
N GLY A 167 -7.58 -29.08 19.15
CA GLY A 167 -7.03 -28.77 20.47
C GLY A 167 -5.53 -28.51 20.47
N HIS A 168 -4.90 -28.28 19.31
CA HIS A 168 -3.50 -27.86 19.26
C HIS A 168 -3.33 -26.50 19.94
N LEU A 169 -2.39 -26.43 20.88
CA LEU A 169 -2.01 -25.21 21.57
C LEU A 169 -0.93 -24.49 20.76
N PHE A 170 -1.08 -23.19 20.60
CA PHE A 170 -0.06 -22.30 20.05
C PHE A 170 0.34 -21.28 21.11
N ILE A 171 1.65 -21.11 21.30
CA ILE A 171 2.24 -20.19 22.28
C ILE A 171 3.18 -19.24 21.54
N LEU A 172 2.90 -17.94 21.57
CA LEU A 172 3.83 -16.92 21.08
C LEU A 172 4.93 -16.71 22.11
N ASP A 173 6.18 -16.96 21.74
CA ASP A 173 7.36 -16.54 22.50
C ASP A 173 7.96 -15.31 21.83
N SER A 174 7.65 -14.14 22.39
CA SER A 174 7.97 -12.84 21.82
C SER A 174 9.46 -12.56 21.79
N ALA A 175 10.18 -12.91 22.88
CA ALA A 175 11.62 -12.68 22.97
C ALA A 175 12.42 -13.58 22.02
N ALA A 176 11.97 -14.82 21.83
CA ALA A 176 12.61 -15.74 20.89
C ALA A 176 12.11 -15.56 19.44
N LEU A 177 11.12 -14.68 19.19
CA LEU A 177 10.43 -14.51 17.91
C LEU A 177 10.04 -15.86 17.28
N GLN A 178 9.24 -16.63 18.00
CA GLN A 178 8.73 -17.92 17.52
C GLN A 178 7.31 -18.18 18.01
N ILE A 179 6.58 -19.05 17.31
CA ILE A 179 5.35 -19.67 17.82
C ILE A 179 5.62 -21.15 18.07
N VAL A 180 5.42 -21.61 19.29
CA VAL A 180 5.51 -23.02 19.67
C VAL A 180 4.13 -23.66 19.53
N ARG A 181 4.01 -24.68 18.69
CA ARG A 181 2.81 -25.52 18.59
C ARG A 181 3.00 -26.79 19.40
N LEU A 182 2.05 -27.10 20.28
CA LEU A 182 1.99 -28.32 21.08
C LEU A 182 0.68 -29.06 20.81
N GLU A 183 0.78 -30.30 20.35
CA GLU A 183 -0.38 -31.18 20.18
C GLU A 183 -0.70 -31.87 21.50
N PRO A 184 -1.96 -31.90 21.97
CA PRO A 184 -2.32 -32.61 23.19
C PRO A 184 -2.20 -34.12 23.03
N ASP A 185 -2.06 -34.86 24.13
CA ASP A 185 -2.19 -36.31 24.10
C ASP A 185 -3.66 -36.76 23.93
N ALA A 186 -3.89 -38.08 23.87
CA ALA A 186 -5.23 -38.64 23.68
C ALA A 186 -6.24 -38.27 24.79
N GLY A 187 -5.76 -37.91 25.99
CA GLY A 187 -6.55 -37.43 27.12
C GLY A 187 -6.60 -35.91 27.26
N GLY A 188 -6.02 -35.15 26.31
CA GLY A 188 -5.94 -33.70 26.39
C GLY A 188 -4.74 -33.17 27.19
N GLY A 189 -3.77 -34.01 27.55
CA GLY A 189 -2.60 -33.62 28.32
C GLY A 189 -1.60 -32.77 27.54
N LEU A 190 -1.07 -31.73 28.18
CA LEU A 190 -0.17 -30.72 27.58
C LEU A 190 1.25 -30.72 28.17
N ASP A 191 1.63 -31.77 28.91
CA ASP A 191 2.97 -31.87 29.51
C ASP A 191 4.07 -31.91 28.44
N SER A 192 4.92 -30.89 28.45
CA SER A 192 5.97 -30.65 27.46
C SER A 192 7.01 -31.78 27.37
N ALA A 193 7.33 -32.42 28.50
CA ALA A 193 8.30 -33.51 28.52
C ALA A 193 7.84 -34.72 27.72
N ALA A 194 6.57 -35.11 27.89
CA ALA A 194 5.96 -36.18 27.10
C ALA A 194 5.79 -35.75 25.65
N ALA A 195 5.28 -34.53 25.42
CA ALA A 195 5.06 -34.01 24.08
C ALA A 195 6.34 -33.96 23.23
N LEU A 196 7.47 -33.52 23.79
CA LEU A 196 8.77 -33.49 23.11
C LEU A 196 9.27 -34.90 22.78
N LYS A 197 9.15 -35.83 23.73
CA LYS A 197 9.56 -37.23 23.53
C LYS A 197 8.75 -37.91 22.42
N GLU A 198 7.49 -37.54 22.29
CA GLU A 198 6.53 -38.09 21.32
C GLU A 198 6.50 -37.33 19.99
N GLY A 199 7.29 -36.26 19.84
CA GLY A 199 7.32 -35.46 18.61
C GLY A 199 6.09 -34.56 18.40
N ARG A 200 5.32 -34.30 19.45
CA ARG A 200 4.09 -33.47 19.44
C ARG A 200 4.36 -31.96 19.53
N VAL A 201 5.60 -31.53 19.36
CA VAL A 201 5.99 -30.11 19.46
C VAL A 201 6.69 -29.65 18.18
N THR A 202 6.18 -28.57 17.59
CA THR A 202 6.76 -27.90 16.42
C THR A 202 6.93 -26.40 16.69
N ARG A 203 7.72 -25.71 15.85
CA ARG A 203 8.04 -24.30 15.99
C ARG A 203 7.93 -23.58 14.66
N ILE A 204 7.36 -22.38 14.69
CA ILE A 204 7.32 -21.42 13.59
C ILE A 204 8.33 -20.33 13.92
N ASP A 205 9.29 -20.11 13.03
CA ASP A 205 10.30 -19.06 13.14
C ASP A 205 9.73 -17.72 12.62
N LEU A 206 9.67 -16.71 13.49
CA LEU A 206 9.21 -15.37 13.13
C LEU A 206 10.37 -14.39 12.90
N THR A 207 11.63 -14.80 13.06
CA THR A 207 12.78 -13.90 12.87
C THR A 207 12.80 -13.20 11.49
N PRO A 208 12.37 -13.81 10.36
CA PRO A 208 12.35 -13.13 9.07
C PRO A 208 11.38 -11.93 8.99
N THR A 209 10.42 -11.85 9.90
CA THR A 209 9.43 -10.76 9.92
C THR A 209 10.01 -9.44 10.45
N GLY A 210 11.11 -9.50 11.21
CA GLY A 210 11.70 -8.32 11.85
C GLY A 210 10.82 -7.68 12.93
N LEU A 211 9.78 -8.37 13.41
CA LEU A 211 8.90 -7.87 14.46
C LEU A 211 9.67 -7.54 15.75
N VAL A 212 9.26 -6.46 16.42
CA VAL A 212 9.82 -6.02 17.69
C VAL A 212 8.74 -6.10 18.75
N ASP A 213 8.97 -6.94 19.76
CA ASP A 213 8.06 -7.16 20.89
C ASP A 213 6.60 -7.48 20.47
N PRO A 214 6.36 -8.44 19.54
CA PRO A 214 5.00 -8.81 19.17
C PRO A 214 4.27 -9.43 20.38
N ARG A 215 2.96 -9.29 20.41
CA ARG A 215 2.12 -9.82 21.51
C ARG A 215 0.74 -10.13 20.99
N GLY A 216 0.03 -11.00 21.71
CA GLY A 216 -1.31 -11.46 21.34
C GLY A 216 -1.26 -12.42 20.16
N LEU A 217 -2.01 -13.52 20.27
CA LEU A 217 -2.07 -14.54 19.24
C LEU A 217 -3.48 -15.10 19.19
N ALA A 218 -4.11 -15.09 18.03
CA ALA A 218 -5.42 -15.70 17.83
C ALA A 218 -5.38 -16.73 16.69
N PHE A 219 -6.15 -17.80 16.83
CA PHE A 219 -6.43 -18.74 15.75
C PHE A 219 -7.79 -18.43 15.16
N ASN A 220 -7.86 -18.30 13.83
CA ASN A 220 -9.12 -18.11 13.12
C ASN A 220 -9.67 -19.49 12.67
N PRO A 221 -10.80 -19.94 13.22
CA PRO A 221 -11.34 -21.26 12.89
C PRO A 221 -11.95 -21.37 11.49
N LYS A 222 -12.21 -20.27 10.78
CA LYS A 222 -12.79 -20.30 9.42
C LYS A 222 -11.74 -20.59 8.35
N ASN A 223 -10.52 -20.04 8.48
CA ASN A 223 -9.44 -20.24 7.51
C ASN A 223 -8.28 -21.10 8.06
N GLY A 224 -8.22 -21.35 9.36
CA GLY A 224 -7.16 -22.13 10.01
C GLY A 224 -5.83 -21.39 10.15
N HIS A 225 -5.84 -20.05 10.06
CA HIS A 225 -4.65 -19.20 10.15
C HIS A 225 -4.46 -18.63 11.56
N LEU A 226 -3.24 -18.18 11.83
CA LEU A 226 -2.84 -17.49 13.05
C LEU A 226 -2.73 -15.99 12.80
N TYR A 227 -3.19 -15.19 13.76
CA TYR A 227 -3.14 -13.72 13.70
C TYR A 227 -2.33 -13.22 14.89
N LEU A 228 -1.31 -12.42 14.59
CA LEU A 228 -0.32 -11.92 15.56
C LEU A 228 -0.32 -10.40 15.54
N LEU A 229 -0.54 -9.78 16.70
CA LEU A 229 -0.50 -8.33 16.80
C LEU A 229 0.95 -7.82 16.86
N ASN A 230 1.20 -6.80 16.03
CA ASN A 230 2.39 -5.96 16.00
C ASN A 230 2.04 -4.57 16.55
N PRO A 231 2.24 -4.31 17.85
CA PRO A 231 1.83 -3.04 18.45
C PRO A 231 2.62 -1.84 17.92
N VAL A 232 3.90 -2.03 17.58
CA VAL A 232 4.80 -0.94 17.14
C VAL A 232 4.37 -0.42 15.77
N GLY A 233 4.06 -1.33 14.85
CA GLY A 233 3.56 -0.99 13.52
C GLY A 233 2.03 -0.93 13.44
N GLN A 234 1.32 -0.94 14.58
CA GLN A 234 -0.15 -0.98 14.68
C GLN A 234 -0.82 -1.85 13.61
N SER A 235 -0.36 -3.09 13.49
CA SER A 235 -0.78 -4.03 12.46
C SER A 235 -0.96 -5.42 13.01
N ILE A 236 -1.61 -6.29 12.24
CA ILE A 236 -1.79 -7.70 12.51
C ILE A 236 -1.20 -8.48 11.36
N TYR A 237 -0.33 -9.42 11.68
CA TYR A 237 0.23 -10.35 10.71
C TYR A 237 -0.63 -11.61 10.70
N GLU A 238 -1.09 -11.99 9.51
CA GLU A 238 -1.75 -13.26 9.27
C GLU A 238 -0.71 -14.30 8.81
N PHE A 239 -0.71 -15.47 9.44
CA PHE A 239 0.18 -16.59 9.14
C PHE A 239 -0.59 -17.88 8.89
N THR A 240 -0.12 -18.69 7.96
CA THR A 240 -0.48 -20.11 7.95
C THR A 240 0.10 -20.81 9.19
N THR A 241 -0.46 -21.98 9.58
CA THR A 241 0.13 -22.80 10.67
C THR A 241 1.48 -23.43 10.33
N ALA A 242 1.95 -23.25 9.09
CA ALA A 242 3.31 -23.58 8.65
C ALA A 242 4.29 -22.40 8.78
N GLY A 243 3.81 -21.20 9.14
CA GLY A 243 4.65 -20.01 9.34
C GLY A 243 4.80 -19.09 8.14
N GLN A 244 4.03 -19.28 7.07
CA GLN A 244 4.05 -18.37 5.92
C GLN A 244 3.19 -17.16 6.21
N VAL A 245 3.72 -15.95 6.00
CA VAL A 245 2.95 -14.70 6.06
C VAL A 245 1.98 -14.66 4.89
N VAL A 246 0.69 -14.42 5.19
CA VAL A 246 -0.41 -14.32 4.21
C VAL A 246 -0.74 -12.86 3.93
N ALA A 247 -0.90 -12.05 4.99
CA ALA A 247 -1.27 -10.65 4.89
C ALA A 247 -0.75 -9.85 6.10
N ILE A 248 -0.64 -8.53 5.93
CA ILE A 248 -0.42 -7.56 7.02
C ILE A 248 -1.62 -6.61 7.02
N LEU A 249 -2.40 -6.67 8.08
CA LEU A 249 -3.65 -5.92 8.24
C LEU A 249 -3.41 -4.73 9.18
N GLN A 250 -3.64 -3.50 8.73
CA GLN A 250 -3.47 -2.33 9.59
C GLN A 250 -4.65 -2.15 10.54
N LEU A 251 -4.35 -1.74 11.76
CA LEU A 251 -5.35 -1.29 12.73
C LEU A 251 -5.83 0.13 12.37
N PRO A 252 -7.10 0.48 12.67
CA PRO A 252 -7.55 1.86 12.62
C PRO A 252 -6.81 2.70 13.68
N LEU A 253 -5.81 3.48 13.24
CA LEU A 253 -4.82 4.15 14.10
C LEU A 253 -5.41 5.12 15.13
N SER A 254 -6.62 5.66 14.89
CA SER A 254 -7.30 6.56 15.83
C SER A 254 -7.90 5.85 17.04
N GLU A 255 -8.03 4.52 16.98
CA GLU A 255 -8.82 3.76 17.94
C GLU A 255 -8.00 2.94 18.92
N PHE A 256 -6.69 2.84 18.77
CA PHE A 256 -5.88 2.02 19.68
C PHE A 256 -4.87 2.87 20.47
N VAL A 257 -4.91 2.73 21.80
CA VAL A 257 -3.98 3.34 22.75
C VAL A 257 -2.86 2.35 23.07
N ASN A 258 -3.21 1.16 23.56
CA ASN A 258 -2.26 0.13 23.94
C ASN A 258 -2.89 -1.27 23.76
N PRO A 259 -2.99 -1.75 22.51
CA PRO A 259 -3.58 -3.05 22.20
C PRO A 259 -2.77 -4.19 22.83
N GLN A 260 -3.46 -5.16 23.40
CA GLN A 260 -2.93 -6.32 24.14
C GLN A 260 -3.27 -7.64 23.42
N GLY A 261 -4.10 -8.49 24.02
CA GLY A 261 -4.49 -9.79 23.48
C GLY A 261 -5.61 -9.68 22.45
N LEU A 262 -5.70 -10.69 21.60
CA LEU A 262 -6.74 -10.82 20.59
C LEU A 262 -7.31 -12.22 20.54
N VAL A 263 -8.57 -12.33 20.10
CA VAL A 263 -9.26 -13.61 19.92
C VAL A 263 -10.29 -13.48 18.79
N PHE A 264 -10.51 -14.56 18.03
CA PHE A 264 -11.69 -14.64 17.16
C PHE A 264 -12.89 -15.14 17.97
N ALA A 265 -14.00 -14.44 17.85
CA ALA A 265 -15.24 -14.78 18.54
C ALA A 265 -16.45 -14.48 17.64
N LEU A 266 -17.63 -14.96 18.03
CA LEU A 266 -18.87 -14.67 17.30
C LEU A 266 -19.14 -13.17 17.32
N SER A 267 -19.70 -12.65 16.22
CA SER A 267 -20.11 -11.24 16.12
C SER A 267 -20.99 -10.84 17.28
N GLY A 268 -20.78 -9.62 17.75
CA GLY A 268 -21.58 -9.01 18.79
C GLY A 268 -22.85 -8.36 18.28
N ASP A 269 -22.98 -8.20 16.97
CA ASP A 269 -24.20 -7.69 16.34
C ASP A 269 -25.20 -8.82 16.16
N ALA A 270 -26.32 -8.75 16.90
CA ALA A 270 -27.38 -9.75 16.83
C ALA A 270 -28.13 -9.78 15.48
N THR A 271 -27.86 -8.83 14.58
CA THR A 271 -28.42 -8.79 13.22
C THR A 271 -27.54 -9.51 12.19
N ASP A 272 -26.29 -9.81 12.53
CA ASP A 272 -25.41 -10.62 11.68
C ASP A 272 -25.85 -12.08 11.63
N ASP A 273 -25.33 -12.82 10.65
CA ASP A 273 -25.44 -14.28 10.65
C ASP A 273 -24.86 -14.85 11.97
N PRO A 274 -25.55 -15.77 12.67
CA PRO A 274 -25.09 -16.33 13.94
C PRO A 274 -23.74 -17.07 13.89
N SER A 275 -23.22 -17.35 12.69
CA SER A 275 -21.92 -17.97 12.46
C SER A 275 -20.81 -16.99 12.06
N THR A 276 -21.12 -15.69 11.97
CA THR A 276 -20.13 -14.62 11.72
C THR A 276 -19.13 -14.59 12.86
N ILE A 277 -17.85 -14.52 12.51
CA ILE A 277 -16.77 -14.35 13.48
C ILE A 277 -16.00 -13.07 13.20
N ASN A 278 -15.73 -12.32 14.25
CA ASN A 278 -14.93 -11.10 14.20
C ASN A 278 -13.70 -11.26 15.08
N LEU A 279 -12.71 -10.41 14.82
CA LEU A 279 -11.51 -10.31 15.62
C LEU A 279 -11.75 -9.32 16.76
N TYR A 280 -11.54 -9.76 18.00
CA TYR A 280 -11.64 -8.91 19.18
C TYR A 280 -10.26 -8.62 19.72
N ILE A 281 -9.98 -7.36 20.06
CA ILE A 281 -8.70 -6.90 20.60
C ILE A 281 -8.94 -6.18 21.91
N ALA A 282 -8.28 -6.61 22.99
CA ALA A 282 -8.27 -5.88 24.24
C ALA A 282 -7.33 -4.69 24.14
N ASP A 283 -7.82 -3.50 24.47
CA ASP A 283 -7.02 -2.30 24.66
C ASP A 283 -7.12 -1.86 26.11
N ASN A 284 -5.98 -1.82 26.81
CA ASN A 284 -5.98 -1.49 28.24
C ASN A 284 -5.98 0.02 28.52
N GLY A 285 -5.97 0.89 27.50
CA GLY A 285 -6.03 2.35 27.67
C GLY A 285 -4.83 2.97 28.38
N LEU A 286 -3.81 2.18 28.76
CA LEU A 286 -2.61 2.67 29.43
C LEU A 286 -1.69 3.36 28.42
N SER A 287 -1.71 4.69 28.40
CA SER A 287 -0.74 5.46 27.63
C SER A 287 0.67 5.36 28.24
N GLY A 288 1.63 4.87 27.45
CA GLY A 288 3.04 4.95 27.81
C GLY A 288 3.50 6.40 27.85
N ARG A 289 3.75 6.93 29.06
CA ARG A 289 4.44 8.20 29.40
C ARG A 289 3.99 9.46 28.62
N ASN A 290 3.42 10.42 29.36
CA ASN A 290 3.23 11.85 29.04
C ASN A 290 1.92 12.30 28.37
N LYS A 291 0.78 11.65 28.64
CA LYS A 291 -0.54 12.31 28.53
C LYS A 291 -1.23 12.29 29.89
N THR A 292 -1.67 13.46 30.35
CA THR A 292 -2.46 13.62 31.58
C THR A 292 -3.90 13.17 31.31
N GLY A 293 -4.14 11.86 31.41
CA GLY A 293 -5.46 11.22 31.31
C GLY A 293 -5.29 9.72 31.12
N GLN A 294 -5.84 8.90 32.01
CA GLN A 294 -6.08 7.49 31.71
C GLN A 294 -7.29 7.44 30.79
N GLU A 295 -7.11 6.97 29.56
CA GLU A 295 -8.23 6.51 28.76
C GLU A 295 -8.66 5.14 29.33
N LEU A 296 -9.97 4.89 29.29
CA LEU A 296 -10.56 3.70 29.92
C LEU A 296 -10.28 2.47 29.06
N GLY A 297 -10.18 1.29 29.68
CA GLY A 297 -10.01 0.03 28.95
C GLY A 297 -11.24 -0.32 28.11
N ARG A 298 -11.00 -0.91 26.94
CA ARG A 298 -12.05 -1.38 26.02
C ARG A 298 -11.67 -2.70 25.33
N ILE A 299 -12.67 -3.38 24.77
CA ILE A 299 -12.46 -4.45 23.80
C ILE A 299 -13.02 -3.97 22.47
N MET A 300 -12.18 -3.94 21.45
CA MET A 300 -12.56 -3.54 20.10
C MET A 300 -12.93 -4.77 19.27
N GLU A 301 -14.10 -4.74 18.65
CA GLU A 301 -14.54 -5.71 17.67
C GLU A 301 -14.21 -5.20 16.27
N LEU A 302 -13.45 -6.00 15.53
CA LEU A 302 -13.01 -5.70 14.17
C LEU A 302 -13.43 -6.82 13.22
N SER A 303 -13.95 -6.48 12.05
CA SER A 303 -14.16 -7.48 10.99
C SER A 303 -12.96 -7.50 10.04
N LEU A 304 -12.63 -8.69 9.55
CA LEU A 304 -11.67 -8.83 8.46
C LEU A 304 -12.35 -8.37 7.15
N PRO A 305 -11.65 -7.67 6.25
CA PRO A 305 -12.19 -7.41 4.92
C PRO A 305 -12.41 -8.73 4.19
N THR A 306 -13.52 -8.81 3.47
CA THR A 306 -13.93 -9.98 2.70
C THR A 306 -13.67 -9.75 1.21
N ILE A 307 -13.63 -10.86 0.47
CA ILE A 307 -13.55 -10.82 -0.99
C ILE A 307 -14.91 -11.23 -1.54
N VAL A 308 -15.51 -10.34 -2.34
CA VAL A 308 -16.69 -10.64 -3.16
C VAL A 308 -16.19 -11.01 -4.55
N TYR A 309 -16.34 -12.27 -4.93
CA TYR A 309 -15.91 -12.76 -6.24
C TYR A 309 -16.96 -12.45 -7.31
N VAL A 310 -16.56 -11.86 -8.44
CA VAL A 310 -17.44 -11.63 -9.60
C VAL A 310 -16.92 -12.47 -10.77
N PRO A 311 -17.73 -13.36 -11.40
CA PRO A 311 -19.17 -13.52 -11.23
C PRO A 311 -19.60 -14.55 -10.16
N GLY A 312 -18.71 -14.93 -9.23
CA GLY A 312 -18.91 -16.07 -8.32
C GLY A 312 -20.00 -15.86 -7.26
N ASP A 313 -19.85 -14.82 -6.45
CA ASP A 313 -20.77 -14.40 -5.38
C ASP A 313 -21.83 -13.43 -5.90
N ALA A 314 -21.51 -12.66 -6.94
CA ALA A 314 -22.41 -11.75 -7.63
C ALA A 314 -22.26 -11.90 -9.15
N PRO A 315 -23.34 -11.96 -9.96
CA PRO A 315 -23.26 -12.15 -11.40
C PRO A 315 -22.69 -10.95 -12.19
N THR A 316 -22.75 -9.73 -11.62
CA THR A 316 -22.27 -8.49 -12.24
C THR A 316 -21.31 -7.75 -11.31
N ILE A 317 -20.51 -6.83 -11.85
CA ILE A 317 -19.61 -6.00 -11.04
C ILE A 317 -20.43 -5.10 -10.11
N GLN A 318 -21.51 -4.49 -10.61
CA GLN A 318 -22.35 -3.61 -9.80
C GLN A 318 -22.99 -4.34 -8.61
N GLU A 319 -23.51 -5.57 -8.82
CA GLU A 319 -24.05 -6.37 -7.71
C GLU A 319 -22.93 -6.78 -6.72
N GLY A 320 -21.72 -7.04 -7.22
CA GLY A 320 -20.56 -7.30 -6.36
C GLY A 320 -20.22 -6.09 -5.47
N ILE A 321 -20.28 -4.88 -6.03
CA ILE A 321 -20.15 -3.63 -5.27
C ILE A 321 -21.27 -3.52 -4.26
N GLU A 322 -22.52 -3.78 -4.61
CA GLU A 322 -23.66 -3.70 -3.69
C GLU A 322 -23.54 -4.68 -2.51
N LEU A 323 -23.03 -5.89 -2.74
CA LEU A 323 -22.74 -6.87 -1.70
C LEU A 323 -21.55 -6.49 -0.82
N ALA A 324 -20.54 -5.82 -1.38
CA ALA A 324 -19.36 -5.40 -0.65
C ALA A 324 -19.68 -4.32 0.39
N GLY A 325 -19.18 -4.52 1.60
CA GLY A 325 -19.13 -3.55 2.68
C GLY A 325 -17.85 -2.70 2.66
N GLU A 326 -17.78 -1.74 3.59
CA GLU A 326 -16.59 -0.91 3.81
C GLU A 326 -15.32 -1.77 3.97
N GLY A 327 -14.27 -1.47 3.21
CA GLY A 327 -12.97 -2.14 3.24
C GLY A 327 -12.86 -3.42 2.40
N ASP A 328 -13.97 -3.95 1.89
CA ASP A 328 -13.99 -5.19 1.12
C ASP A 328 -13.30 -5.05 -0.25
N VAL A 329 -12.93 -6.20 -0.81
CA VAL A 329 -12.43 -6.32 -2.18
C VAL A 329 -13.49 -6.93 -3.07
N VAL A 330 -13.88 -6.22 -4.13
CA VAL A 330 -14.64 -6.80 -5.24
C VAL A 330 -13.63 -7.33 -6.25
N LEU A 331 -13.41 -8.66 -6.25
CA LEU A 331 -12.41 -9.31 -7.09
C LEU A 331 -13.06 -9.90 -8.34
N VAL A 332 -12.79 -9.27 -9.48
CA VAL A 332 -13.39 -9.58 -10.77
C VAL A 332 -12.52 -10.57 -11.54
N ALA A 333 -13.11 -11.68 -11.97
CA ALA A 333 -12.46 -12.68 -12.79
C ALA A 333 -12.30 -12.20 -14.26
N PRO A 334 -11.41 -12.82 -15.05
CA PRO A 334 -11.29 -12.56 -16.48
C PRO A 334 -12.63 -12.65 -17.23
N GLY A 335 -12.91 -11.65 -18.05
CA GLY A 335 -14.16 -11.52 -18.79
C GLY A 335 -14.31 -10.14 -19.43
N ALA A 336 -15.29 -10.02 -20.32
CA ALA A 336 -15.72 -8.74 -20.89
C ALA A 336 -17.08 -8.36 -20.29
N TYR A 337 -17.05 -7.39 -19.39
CA TYR A 337 -18.20 -6.88 -18.64
C TYR A 337 -18.72 -5.63 -19.34
N HIS A 338 -19.95 -5.71 -19.86
CA HIS A 338 -20.62 -4.57 -20.50
C HIS A 338 -21.53 -3.91 -19.47
N GLU A 339 -20.97 -2.97 -18.70
CA GLU A 339 -21.59 -2.36 -17.54
C GLU A 339 -21.16 -0.89 -17.41
N ASN A 340 -22.00 -0.09 -16.77
CA ASN A 340 -21.66 1.27 -16.34
C ASN A 340 -21.75 1.29 -14.81
N ILE A 341 -20.59 1.34 -14.16
CA ILE A 341 -20.44 1.09 -12.74
C ILE A 341 -20.64 2.36 -11.94
N GLN A 342 -21.33 2.25 -10.80
CA GLN A 342 -21.52 3.31 -9.84
C GLN A 342 -20.86 2.93 -8.51
N LEU A 343 -19.87 3.72 -8.11
CA LEU A 343 -19.22 3.61 -6.80
C LEU A 343 -19.62 4.79 -5.91
N SER A 344 -20.22 4.50 -4.76
CA SER A 344 -20.74 5.52 -3.83
C SER A 344 -20.86 4.99 -2.41
N GLY A 345 -20.70 5.87 -1.41
CA GLY A 345 -21.05 5.62 -0.02
C GLY A 345 -20.14 4.67 0.77
N LYS A 346 -19.04 4.19 0.18
CA LYS A 346 -18.10 3.27 0.82
C LYS A 346 -16.69 3.36 0.22
N THR A 347 -15.71 2.91 0.99
CA THR A 347 -14.33 2.67 0.56
C THR A 347 -14.19 1.18 0.25
N ILE A 348 -14.00 0.80 -1.01
CA ILE A 348 -13.70 -0.59 -1.39
C ILE A 348 -12.51 -0.64 -2.35
N THR A 349 -11.94 -1.83 -2.49
CA THR A 349 -11.02 -2.14 -3.59
C THR A 349 -11.79 -2.87 -4.68
N LEU A 350 -12.08 -2.19 -5.79
CA LEU A 350 -12.53 -2.83 -7.02
C LEU A 350 -11.30 -3.26 -7.80
N ALA A 351 -11.11 -4.56 -8.00
CA ALA A 351 -9.89 -5.09 -8.60
C ALA A 351 -10.11 -6.30 -9.49
N SER A 352 -9.26 -6.46 -10.51
CA SER A 352 -9.15 -7.75 -11.22
C SER A 352 -8.24 -8.73 -10.47
N GLN A 353 -8.12 -9.95 -10.99
CA GLN A 353 -7.17 -10.96 -10.49
C GLN A 353 -5.69 -10.54 -10.57
N PHE A 354 -5.35 -9.44 -11.26
CA PHE A 354 -4.02 -8.84 -11.18
C PHE A 354 -3.65 -8.51 -9.72
N TYR A 355 -4.60 -8.03 -8.92
CA TYR A 355 -4.37 -7.60 -7.53
C TYR A 355 -3.73 -8.70 -6.66
N THR A 356 -4.22 -9.94 -6.76
CA THR A 356 -3.72 -11.06 -5.93
C THR A 356 -2.59 -11.85 -6.60
N SER A 357 -2.53 -11.87 -7.94
CA SER A 357 -1.57 -12.70 -8.68
C SER A 357 -0.32 -11.95 -9.13
N GLN A 358 -0.41 -10.63 -9.29
CA GLN A 358 0.57 -9.77 -9.95
C GLN A 358 0.87 -10.19 -11.40
N ASP A 359 0.03 -11.03 -12.01
CA ASP A 359 0.10 -11.40 -13.43
C ASP A 359 -0.63 -10.35 -14.27
N THR A 360 0.16 -9.62 -15.04
CA THR A 360 -0.26 -8.47 -15.85
C THR A 360 -1.26 -8.85 -16.93
N SER A 361 -1.27 -10.13 -17.36
CA SER A 361 -2.19 -10.62 -18.37
C SER A 361 -3.65 -10.56 -17.91
N PHE A 362 -3.91 -10.50 -16.61
CA PHE A 362 -5.27 -10.31 -16.08
C PHE A 362 -5.81 -8.90 -16.34
N ILE A 363 -4.96 -7.91 -16.58
CA ILE A 363 -5.41 -6.55 -16.93
C ILE A 363 -6.07 -6.56 -18.31
N ASP A 364 -5.40 -7.16 -19.30
CA ASP A 364 -5.93 -7.29 -20.66
C ASP A 364 -7.14 -8.23 -20.76
N GLN A 365 -7.25 -9.19 -19.83
CA GLN A 365 -8.33 -10.19 -19.84
C GLN A 365 -9.57 -9.76 -19.04
N THR A 366 -9.49 -8.70 -18.23
CA THR A 366 -10.60 -8.22 -17.40
C THR A 366 -11.03 -6.85 -17.89
N ILE A 367 -12.00 -6.84 -18.80
CA ILE A 367 -12.42 -5.68 -19.57
C ILE A 367 -13.75 -5.15 -19.00
N ILE A 368 -13.82 -3.86 -18.70
CA ILE A 368 -15.07 -3.15 -18.45
C ILE A 368 -15.33 -2.23 -19.64
N ASP A 369 -16.41 -2.48 -20.36
CA ASP A 369 -16.79 -1.78 -21.59
C ASP A 369 -18.04 -0.93 -21.34
N GLY A 370 -17.90 0.39 -21.47
CA GLY A 370 -18.97 1.34 -21.18
C GLY A 370 -19.99 1.54 -22.31
N GLY A 371 -19.77 0.99 -23.51
CA GLY A 371 -20.72 1.06 -24.62
C GLY A 371 -21.08 2.48 -25.11
N GLY A 372 -20.23 3.46 -24.84
CA GLY A 372 -20.40 4.88 -25.19
C GLY A 372 -20.81 5.77 -24.02
N GLU A 373 -21.16 5.20 -22.86
CA GLU A 373 -21.47 5.93 -21.62
C GLU A 373 -20.25 5.90 -20.67
N THR A 374 -20.22 6.73 -19.63
CA THR A 374 -19.15 6.68 -18.61
C THR A 374 -19.00 5.24 -18.04
N VAL A 375 -17.80 4.66 -18.07
CA VAL A 375 -17.58 3.26 -17.67
C VAL A 375 -17.69 3.11 -16.15
N ILE A 376 -17.01 3.97 -15.38
CA ILE A 376 -17.08 3.99 -13.92
C ILE A 376 -17.34 5.41 -13.43
N ARG A 377 -18.47 5.62 -12.75
CA ARG A 377 -18.80 6.87 -12.05
C ARG A 377 -18.53 6.72 -10.56
N VAL A 378 -17.72 7.61 -10.02
CA VAL A 378 -17.39 7.64 -8.59
C VAL A 378 -18.00 8.90 -7.97
N GLU A 379 -19.00 8.70 -7.12
CA GLU A 379 -19.66 9.81 -6.44
C GLU A 379 -18.78 10.40 -5.34
N SER A 380 -19.00 11.68 -5.03
CA SER A 380 -18.37 12.38 -3.91
C SER A 380 -18.55 11.72 -2.53
N SER A 381 -19.49 10.77 -2.40
CA SER A 381 -19.72 9.99 -1.19
C SER A 381 -18.86 8.72 -1.08
N ALA A 382 -18.13 8.35 -2.14
CA ALA A 382 -17.14 7.28 -2.04
C ALA A 382 -16.01 7.70 -1.10
N GLY A 383 -15.46 6.76 -0.33
CA GLY A 383 -14.39 7.06 0.60
C GLY A 383 -13.06 7.36 -0.13
N PRO A 384 -12.22 8.26 0.42
CA PRO A 384 -11.06 8.82 -0.27
C PRO A 384 -9.96 7.81 -0.62
N ASP A 385 -9.98 6.63 0.02
CA ASP A 385 -9.01 5.54 -0.18
C ASP A 385 -9.57 4.42 -1.07
N ALA A 386 -10.71 4.62 -1.73
CA ALA A 386 -11.26 3.65 -2.66
C ALA A 386 -10.26 3.38 -3.80
N LYS A 387 -10.22 2.14 -4.30
CA LYS A 387 -9.22 1.72 -5.29
C LYS A 387 -9.88 1.08 -6.51
N ILE A 388 -9.34 1.38 -7.69
CA ILE A 388 -9.68 0.72 -8.97
C ILE A 388 -8.39 0.17 -9.55
N ILE A 389 -8.27 -1.17 -9.61
CA ILE A 389 -6.99 -1.84 -9.87
C ILE A 389 -7.08 -2.90 -10.97
N GLY A 390 -6.22 -2.77 -11.97
CA GLY A 390 -5.89 -3.87 -12.87
C GLY A 390 -6.94 -4.20 -13.94
N PHE A 391 -7.67 -3.23 -14.46
CA PHE A 391 -8.66 -3.43 -15.53
C PHE A 391 -8.22 -2.88 -16.88
N THR A 392 -8.77 -3.43 -17.96
CA THR A 392 -8.93 -2.69 -19.21
C THR A 392 -10.27 -1.95 -19.15
N ILE A 393 -10.25 -0.62 -19.26
CA ILE A 393 -11.41 0.27 -19.20
C ILE A 393 -11.57 0.94 -20.56
N GLN A 394 -12.68 0.65 -21.26
CA GLN A 394 -12.78 1.02 -22.67
C GLN A 394 -14.16 1.49 -23.12
N ASN A 395 -14.14 2.14 -24.28
CA ASN A 395 -15.31 2.53 -25.07
C ASN A 395 -16.33 3.38 -24.30
N GLY A 396 -15.94 4.10 -23.25
CA GLY A 396 -16.83 5.01 -22.54
C GLY A 396 -16.88 6.41 -23.16
N ASN A 397 -17.82 7.24 -22.67
CA ASN A 397 -17.64 8.69 -22.74
C ASN A 397 -16.41 9.02 -21.89
N ASP A 398 -16.46 8.71 -20.61
CA ASP A 398 -15.28 8.76 -19.74
C ASP A 398 -14.95 7.34 -19.29
N GLY A 399 -13.67 6.97 -19.25
CA GLY A 399 -13.26 5.71 -18.62
C GLY A 399 -13.60 5.73 -17.12
N ILE A 400 -13.18 6.78 -16.42
CA ILE A 400 -13.59 7.06 -15.04
C ILE A 400 -13.97 8.53 -14.93
N SER A 401 -15.17 8.84 -14.42
CA SER A 401 -15.54 10.20 -14.00
C SER A 401 -15.71 10.21 -12.48
N THR A 402 -15.00 11.09 -11.77
CA THR A 402 -14.94 11.04 -10.30
C THR A 402 -15.01 12.39 -9.60
N ALA A 403 -15.92 12.47 -8.63
CA ALA A 403 -16.06 13.58 -7.69
C ALA A 403 -15.50 13.28 -6.29
N ALA A 404 -14.78 12.16 -6.13
CA ALA A 404 -14.09 11.79 -4.90
C ALA A 404 -12.59 11.54 -5.12
N LYS A 405 -11.80 11.66 -4.06
CA LYS A 405 -10.41 11.17 -4.06
C LYS A 405 -10.42 9.64 -4.15
N LEU A 406 -9.53 9.06 -4.95
CA LEU A 406 -9.36 7.62 -5.06
C LEU A 406 -7.95 7.23 -5.56
N HIS A 407 -7.67 5.93 -5.59
CA HIS A 407 -6.48 5.35 -6.21
C HIS A 407 -6.82 4.60 -7.49
N ILE A 408 -6.33 5.09 -8.62
CA ILE A 408 -6.47 4.48 -9.95
C ILE A 408 -5.12 3.87 -10.32
N LEU A 409 -5.02 2.54 -10.24
CA LEU A 409 -3.74 1.84 -10.22
C LEU A 409 -3.67 0.72 -11.26
N ASN A 410 -2.60 0.66 -12.05
CA ASN A 410 -2.29 -0.48 -12.92
C ASN A 410 -3.40 -0.82 -13.94
N ASN A 411 -4.17 0.16 -14.40
CA ASN A 411 -5.22 -0.02 -15.39
C ASN A 411 -4.72 0.30 -16.80
N ARG A 412 -5.46 -0.16 -17.80
CA ARG A 412 -5.32 0.21 -19.21
C ARG A 412 -6.58 0.94 -19.66
N PHE A 413 -6.43 2.15 -20.20
CA PHE A 413 -7.52 2.96 -20.73
C PHE A 413 -7.40 3.08 -22.24
N THR A 414 -8.46 2.70 -22.98
CA THR A 414 -8.42 2.79 -24.44
C THR A 414 -9.79 3.00 -25.08
N GLY A 415 -9.86 3.79 -26.14
CA GLY A 415 -11.09 4.01 -26.92
C GLY A 415 -12.19 4.82 -26.21
N ASN A 416 -11.91 5.35 -25.01
CA ASN A 416 -12.80 6.30 -24.33
C ASN A 416 -12.77 7.65 -25.04
N LYS A 417 -13.72 8.56 -24.78
CA LYS A 417 -13.51 9.97 -25.16
C LYS A 417 -12.39 10.51 -24.27
N ASP A 418 -12.68 10.69 -22.98
CA ASP A 418 -11.69 10.98 -21.95
C ASP A 418 -11.37 9.69 -21.18
N ALA A 419 -10.11 9.40 -20.89
CA ALA A 419 -9.82 8.19 -20.11
C ALA A 419 -10.13 8.37 -18.62
N ILE A 420 -9.70 9.48 -18.01
CA ILE A 420 -10.10 9.88 -16.66
C ILE A 420 -10.54 11.34 -16.69
N ASP A 421 -11.67 11.61 -16.06
CA ASP A 421 -12.25 12.92 -15.82
C ASP A 421 -12.38 13.16 -14.30
N TYR A 422 -11.52 14.03 -13.76
CA TYR A 422 -11.56 14.43 -12.36
C TYR A 422 -12.47 15.63 -12.14
N GLU A 423 -13.70 15.39 -11.67
CA GLU A 423 -14.73 16.39 -11.34
C GLU A 423 -14.65 16.81 -9.86
N ALA A 424 -13.54 17.45 -9.48
CA ALA A 424 -13.17 17.78 -8.09
C ALA A 424 -12.77 16.60 -7.19
N GLY A 425 -12.62 15.39 -7.74
CA GLY A 425 -12.22 14.19 -7.01
C GLY A 425 -10.74 14.19 -6.60
N GLY A 426 -9.85 13.91 -7.54
CA GLY A 426 -8.40 13.82 -7.35
C GLY A 426 -7.90 12.48 -6.79
N GLY A 427 -6.73 12.49 -6.16
CA GLY A 427 -6.10 11.29 -5.60
C GLY A 427 -4.90 10.79 -6.43
N ALA A 428 -4.63 9.49 -6.39
CA ALA A 428 -3.46 8.91 -7.03
C ALA A 428 -3.81 8.19 -8.33
N CYS A 429 -3.14 8.58 -9.41
CA CYS A 429 -3.19 7.91 -10.71
C CYS A 429 -1.80 7.35 -11.02
N ARG A 430 -1.61 6.03 -10.84
CA ARG A 430 -0.29 5.41 -10.93
C ARG A 430 -0.21 4.14 -11.77
N ASN A 431 0.91 3.99 -12.48
CA ASN A 431 1.26 2.78 -13.23
C ASN A 431 0.20 2.38 -14.26
N ASN A 432 -0.57 3.33 -14.78
CA ASN A 432 -1.58 3.08 -15.80
C ASN A 432 -1.00 3.23 -17.20
N LEU A 433 -1.64 2.59 -18.17
CA LEU A 433 -1.44 2.79 -19.59
C LEU A 433 -2.66 3.51 -20.17
N PHE A 434 -2.46 4.71 -20.70
CA PHE A 434 -3.47 5.46 -21.44
C PHE A 434 -3.10 5.44 -22.92
N GLU A 435 -3.94 4.86 -23.75
CA GLU A 435 -3.65 4.80 -25.19
C GLU A 435 -4.86 4.79 -26.10
N ASN A 436 -4.76 5.54 -27.20
CA ASN A 436 -5.79 5.58 -28.24
C ASN A 436 -7.17 5.95 -27.68
N ASN A 437 -7.22 6.83 -26.67
CA ASN A 437 -8.45 7.52 -26.31
C ASN A 437 -8.70 8.63 -27.33
N LYS A 438 -9.96 9.05 -27.48
CA LYS A 438 -10.40 9.92 -28.59
C LYS A 438 -10.20 11.40 -28.30
N ASP A 439 -9.97 11.73 -27.04
CA ASP A 439 -9.82 13.08 -26.50
C ASP A 439 -8.67 12.99 -25.45
N ASP A 440 -8.84 13.49 -24.22
CA ASP A 440 -7.77 13.55 -23.22
C ASP A 440 -7.49 12.21 -22.54
N ALA A 441 -6.23 12.01 -22.14
CA ALA A 441 -5.89 10.88 -21.28
C ALA A 441 -6.31 11.12 -19.82
N VAL A 442 -6.05 12.31 -19.30
CA VAL A 442 -6.40 12.71 -17.93
C VAL A 442 -6.84 14.16 -17.93
N ASP A 443 -8.11 14.42 -17.64
CA ASP A 443 -8.69 15.75 -17.49
C ASP A 443 -8.92 16.08 -15.99
N LEU A 444 -8.60 17.31 -15.61
CA LEU A 444 -8.71 17.83 -14.25
C LEU A 444 -9.60 19.07 -14.20
N ASP A 445 -10.82 18.85 -13.71
CA ASP A 445 -11.85 19.86 -13.57
C ASP A 445 -12.18 20.23 -12.12
N GLY A 446 -12.15 21.52 -11.83
CA GLY A 446 -12.49 22.04 -10.50
C GLY A 446 -11.33 21.96 -9.50
N PRO A 447 -11.61 21.91 -8.18
CA PRO A 447 -10.57 21.92 -7.16
C PRO A 447 -9.94 20.55 -6.94
N VAL A 448 -9.13 20.11 -7.90
CA VAL A 448 -8.46 18.81 -7.89
C VAL A 448 -7.07 18.90 -7.23
N GLU A 449 -6.76 17.89 -6.42
CA GLU A 449 -5.41 17.58 -5.94
C GLU A 449 -5.06 16.16 -6.40
N ALA A 450 -4.08 16.02 -7.29
CA ALA A 450 -3.77 14.74 -7.94
C ALA A 450 -2.27 14.44 -8.01
N ILE A 451 -1.94 13.15 -7.93
CA ILE A 451 -0.61 12.62 -8.19
C ILE A 451 -0.71 11.72 -9.43
N ILE A 452 -0.19 12.20 -10.55
CA ILE A 452 -0.12 11.47 -11.83
C ILE A 452 1.32 10.98 -11.99
N GLU A 453 1.54 9.71 -11.71
CA GLU A 453 2.89 9.17 -11.52
C GLU A 453 3.14 7.81 -12.17
N ASP A 454 4.31 7.64 -12.78
CA ASP A 454 4.76 6.36 -13.37
C ASP A 454 3.82 5.79 -14.46
N ASN A 455 3.03 6.64 -15.13
CA ASN A 455 2.12 6.25 -16.20
C ASN A 455 2.81 6.28 -17.58
N ILE A 456 2.23 5.55 -18.53
CA ILE A 456 2.47 5.75 -19.96
C ILE A 456 1.21 6.35 -20.55
N ILE A 457 1.33 7.53 -21.15
CA ILE A 457 0.25 8.28 -21.77
C ILE A 457 0.64 8.48 -23.23
N ARG A 458 -0.04 7.81 -24.16
CA ARG A 458 0.36 7.83 -25.56
C ARG A 458 -0.78 7.84 -26.57
N ASN A 459 -0.57 8.52 -27.69
CA ASN A 459 -1.47 8.46 -28.85
C ASN A 459 -2.94 8.72 -28.48
N ASN A 460 -3.20 9.65 -27.57
CA ASN A 460 -4.57 10.12 -27.29
C ASN A 460 -4.93 11.24 -28.29
N GLY A 461 -6.22 11.38 -28.55
CA GLY A 461 -6.76 12.23 -29.61
C GLY A 461 -6.75 13.72 -29.31
N ASP A 462 -6.46 14.11 -28.08
CA ASP A 462 -6.24 15.50 -27.67
C ASP A 462 -4.98 15.57 -26.76
N ASP A 463 -5.07 16.05 -25.52
CA ASP A 463 -3.92 16.21 -24.64
C ASP A 463 -3.54 14.91 -23.90
N GLY A 464 -2.27 14.82 -23.52
CA GLY A 464 -1.84 13.82 -22.55
C GLY A 464 -2.45 14.06 -21.16
N VAL A 465 -2.43 15.31 -20.69
CA VAL A 465 -3.04 15.74 -19.43
C VAL A 465 -3.59 17.17 -19.59
N GLU A 466 -4.92 17.36 -19.61
CA GLU A 466 -5.57 18.68 -19.58
C GLU A 466 -5.82 19.09 -18.10
N ILE A 467 -5.54 20.34 -17.75
CA ILE A 467 -5.83 20.87 -16.41
C ILE A 467 -6.49 22.23 -16.49
N ARG A 468 -7.74 22.29 -16.04
CA ARG A 468 -8.52 23.53 -16.02
C ARG A 468 -8.39 24.22 -14.68
N LEU A 469 -7.89 25.45 -14.68
CA LEU A 469 -7.66 26.25 -13.47
C LEU A 469 -8.96 26.91 -12.98
N HIS A 470 -10.03 26.14 -12.88
CA HIS A 470 -11.34 26.56 -12.40
C HIS A 470 -11.25 27.31 -11.08
N LYS A 471 -12.14 28.30 -10.95
CA LYS A 471 -12.23 29.17 -9.78
C LYS A 471 -12.27 28.36 -8.50
N TYR A 472 -11.33 28.65 -7.60
CA TYR A 472 -11.22 27.99 -6.32
C TYR A 472 -10.76 28.96 -5.22
N ARG A 473 -11.24 28.75 -3.99
CA ARG A 473 -10.77 29.43 -2.78
C ARG A 473 -10.70 28.41 -1.66
N GLY A 474 -9.50 28.17 -1.13
CA GLY A 474 -9.27 27.24 -0.05
C GLY A 474 -7.76 27.07 0.20
N PRO A 475 -7.34 26.00 0.90
CA PRO A 475 -5.94 25.62 1.03
C PRO A 475 -5.26 25.42 -0.33
N SER A 476 -3.94 25.57 -0.40
CA SER A 476 -3.21 25.31 -1.65
C SER A 476 -3.46 23.88 -2.15
N LEU A 477 -3.77 23.73 -3.43
CA LEU A 477 -3.90 22.42 -4.09
C LEU A 477 -2.57 22.05 -4.75
N ASN A 478 -2.11 20.82 -4.51
CA ASN A 478 -0.84 20.33 -5.06
C ASN A 478 -1.09 19.33 -6.19
N ILE A 479 -0.56 19.61 -7.37
CA ILE A 479 -0.66 18.71 -8.51
C ILE A 479 0.77 18.23 -8.82
N ILE A 480 0.97 16.92 -8.71
CA ILE A 480 2.28 16.29 -8.95
C ILE A 480 2.18 15.43 -10.19
N ILE A 481 2.97 15.74 -11.21
CA ILE A 481 3.07 14.97 -12.45
C ILE A 481 4.51 14.49 -12.54
N ARG A 482 4.76 13.20 -12.33
CA ARG A 482 6.15 12.71 -12.30
C ARG A 482 6.40 11.33 -12.86
N ARG A 483 7.60 11.15 -13.44
CA ARG A 483 8.07 9.87 -13.98
C ARG A 483 7.16 9.23 -15.01
N ASN A 484 6.32 10.03 -15.67
CA ASN A 484 5.48 9.59 -16.76
C ASN A 484 6.26 9.58 -18.08
N ILE A 485 5.80 8.75 -19.02
CA ILE A 485 6.11 8.89 -20.44
C ILE A 485 4.85 9.44 -21.11
N ILE A 486 4.94 10.64 -21.70
CA ILE A 486 3.82 11.33 -22.34
C ILE A 486 4.21 11.55 -23.79
N ALA A 487 3.63 10.76 -24.71
CA ALA A 487 4.17 10.65 -26.05
C ALA A 487 3.14 10.50 -27.17
N GLY A 488 3.32 11.27 -28.25
CA GLY A 488 2.54 11.08 -29.47
C GLY A 488 1.07 11.44 -29.36
N ASN A 489 0.66 12.25 -28.38
CA ASN A 489 -0.70 12.77 -28.31
C ASN A 489 -0.94 13.80 -29.42
N GLU A 490 -2.18 13.93 -29.88
CA GLU A 490 -2.55 14.76 -31.03
C GLU A 490 -2.60 16.27 -30.74
N GLU A 491 -2.59 16.69 -29.47
CA GLU A 491 -2.34 18.07 -29.04
C GLU A 491 -1.10 18.17 -28.11
N ASP A 492 -1.25 18.70 -26.89
CA ASP A 492 -0.16 18.92 -25.95
C ASP A 492 0.19 17.65 -25.17
N GLY A 493 1.42 17.59 -24.65
CA GLY A 493 1.77 16.61 -23.63
C GLY A 493 1.01 16.88 -22.32
N ILE A 494 1.05 18.13 -21.87
CA ILE A 494 0.35 18.63 -20.68
C ILE A 494 -0.15 20.03 -21.02
N GLN A 495 -1.42 20.33 -20.77
CA GLN A 495 -1.97 21.67 -20.95
C GLN A 495 -2.49 22.23 -19.62
N LEU A 496 -2.15 23.49 -19.33
CA LEU A 496 -2.68 24.24 -18.21
C LEU A 496 -3.53 25.41 -18.72
N ILE A 497 -4.81 25.44 -18.33
CA ILE A 497 -5.77 26.40 -18.86
C ILE A 497 -6.20 27.40 -17.79
N GLY A 498 -5.72 28.63 -17.93
CA GLY A 498 -6.02 29.75 -17.07
C GLY A 498 -7.44 30.28 -17.18
N TYR A 499 -7.93 30.73 -16.02
CA TYR A 499 -9.18 31.47 -15.87
C TYR A 499 -8.86 32.88 -15.34
N PRO A 500 -9.80 33.84 -15.39
CA PRO A 500 -9.52 35.24 -15.00
C PRO A 500 -9.04 35.42 -13.55
N GLU A 501 -9.26 34.44 -12.68
CA GLU A 501 -8.82 34.46 -11.29
C GLU A 501 -7.60 33.57 -11.09
N VAL A 502 -6.52 34.13 -10.56
CA VAL A 502 -5.37 33.35 -10.10
C VAL A 502 -5.79 32.49 -8.91
N THR A 503 -5.47 31.21 -8.97
CA THR A 503 -5.79 30.22 -7.95
C THR A 503 -4.54 29.78 -7.21
N ASP A 504 -4.70 29.29 -5.97
CA ASP A 504 -3.56 28.76 -5.20
C ASP A 504 -3.33 27.28 -5.54
N ARG A 505 -2.88 27.03 -6.78
CA ARG A 505 -2.42 25.72 -7.25
C ARG A 505 -0.90 25.75 -7.38
N ILE A 506 -0.27 24.65 -6.94
CA ILE A 506 1.18 24.42 -7.07
C ILE A 506 1.37 23.18 -7.92
N PHE A 507 2.12 23.33 -9.00
CA PHE A 507 2.47 22.24 -9.90
C PHE A 507 3.91 21.81 -9.65
N LEU A 508 4.12 20.52 -9.41
CA LEU A 508 5.42 19.87 -9.48
C LEU A 508 5.41 18.90 -10.65
N ILE A 509 6.06 19.29 -11.74
CA ILE A 509 6.20 18.50 -12.95
C ILE A 509 7.65 18.06 -13.02
N GLU A 510 7.92 16.80 -12.68
CA GLU A 510 9.30 16.33 -12.55
C GLU A 510 9.57 14.96 -13.17
N ARG A 511 10.77 14.80 -13.74
CA ARG A 511 11.25 13.49 -14.23
C ARG A 511 10.36 12.83 -15.28
N ASN A 512 9.59 13.61 -16.04
CA ASN A 512 8.78 13.10 -17.14
C ASN A 512 9.58 13.10 -18.44
N LEU A 513 9.32 12.09 -19.28
CA LEU A 513 9.72 12.08 -20.68
C LEU A 513 8.50 12.53 -21.50
N ILE A 514 8.59 13.71 -22.12
CA ILE A 514 7.49 14.33 -22.87
C ILE A 514 7.95 14.46 -24.33
N LYS A 515 7.47 13.59 -25.21
CA LYS A 515 8.05 13.46 -26.55
C LYS A 515 7.04 13.34 -27.68
N ASP A 516 7.38 13.93 -28.81
CA ASP A 516 6.68 13.75 -30.07
C ASP A 516 5.16 14.01 -30.00
N ASN A 517 4.69 14.82 -29.04
CA ASN A 517 3.32 15.33 -29.04
C ASN A 517 3.19 16.38 -30.15
N ALA A 518 2.03 16.45 -30.78
CA ALA A 518 1.88 17.24 -32.00
C ALA A 518 1.96 18.75 -31.76
N MET A 519 1.63 19.22 -30.55
CA MET A 519 1.72 20.62 -30.14
C MET A 519 2.80 20.84 -29.06
N ALA A 520 2.47 21.49 -27.94
CA ALA A 520 3.44 21.80 -26.90
C ALA A 520 3.73 20.56 -26.03
N GLY A 521 4.95 20.44 -25.52
CA GLY A 521 5.21 19.47 -24.45
C GLY A 521 4.50 19.86 -23.14
N LEU A 522 4.58 21.15 -22.81
CA LEU A 522 3.79 21.80 -21.75
C LEU A 522 3.22 23.11 -22.31
N GLY A 523 1.92 23.13 -22.58
CA GLY A 523 1.18 24.28 -23.10
C GLY A 523 0.49 25.07 -21.99
N LEU A 524 0.63 26.40 -21.99
CA LEU A 524 -0.12 27.27 -21.07
C LEU A 524 -1.03 28.21 -21.85
N MET A 525 -2.33 28.11 -21.55
CA MET A 525 -3.41 28.89 -22.13
C MET A 525 -4.10 29.75 -21.09
N ASP A 526 -4.81 30.79 -21.52
CA ASP A 526 -5.61 31.68 -20.68
C ASP A 526 -7.01 31.90 -21.28
N ASP A 527 -7.85 32.64 -20.56
CA ASP A 527 -9.21 32.99 -20.96
C ASP A 527 -10.07 31.77 -21.34
N LYS A 528 -9.80 30.62 -20.71
CA LYS A 528 -10.52 29.35 -20.91
C LYS A 528 -10.39 28.77 -22.32
N VAL A 529 -9.38 29.20 -23.08
CA VAL A 529 -9.12 28.66 -24.40
C VAL A 529 -8.42 27.31 -24.23
N THR A 530 -9.02 26.26 -24.77
CA THR A 530 -8.47 24.89 -24.77
C THR A 530 -7.61 24.62 -26.00
N THR A 531 -7.90 25.24 -27.15
CA THR A 531 -7.08 25.06 -28.36
C THR A 531 -5.75 25.79 -28.23
N GLU A 532 -4.65 25.05 -28.18
CA GLU A 532 -3.29 25.62 -28.16
C GLU A 532 -3.03 26.42 -29.46
N ASP A 533 -2.55 27.65 -29.29
CA ASP A 533 -2.19 28.56 -30.38
C ASP A 533 -0.74 29.08 -30.25
N PHE A 534 0.00 28.43 -29.36
CA PHE A 534 1.36 28.69 -28.92
C PHE A 534 1.55 30.11 -28.40
N ARG A 535 0.51 30.87 -28.03
CA ARG A 535 0.69 32.24 -27.54
C ARG A 535 1.55 32.28 -26.28
N GLY A 536 1.56 31.21 -25.48
CA GLY A 536 2.23 31.12 -24.19
C GLY A 536 1.65 32.12 -23.21
N ALA A 537 0.60 31.71 -22.49
CA ALA A 537 -0.14 32.57 -21.58
C ALA A 537 0.64 32.94 -20.31
N SER A 538 0.33 34.14 -19.77
CA SER A 538 0.96 34.68 -18.56
C SER A 538 0.31 34.15 -17.27
N LEU A 539 0.33 32.82 -17.08
CA LEU A 539 -0.21 32.21 -15.86
C LEU A 539 0.66 32.52 -14.64
N LEU A 540 0.00 32.81 -13.52
CA LEU A 540 0.64 33.26 -12.28
C LEU A 540 0.71 32.18 -11.19
N GLU A 541 0.03 31.05 -11.41
CA GLU A 541 0.15 29.83 -10.63
C GLU A 541 1.61 29.37 -10.52
N ARG A 542 1.96 28.76 -9.38
CA ARG A 542 3.34 28.33 -9.12
C ARG A 542 3.62 27.03 -9.87
N ILE A 543 4.57 27.07 -10.79
CA ILE A 543 4.95 25.89 -11.58
C ILE A 543 6.42 25.56 -11.34
N HIS A 544 6.68 24.33 -10.92
CA HIS A 544 8.01 23.77 -10.73
C HIS A 544 8.23 22.68 -11.77
N LEU A 545 9.10 22.96 -12.75
CA LEU A 545 9.40 22.08 -13.88
C LEU A 545 10.84 21.59 -13.76
N PHE A 546 11.03 20.43 -13.13
CA PHE A 546 12.35 19.95 -12.71
C PHE A 546 12.74 18.62 -13.36
N ASN A 547 13.95 18.54 -13.91
CA ASN A 547 14.52 17.27 -14.39
C ASN A 547 13.61 16.55 -15.42
N ASN A 548 12.97 17.25 -16.36
CA ASN A 548 12.18 16.62 -17.42
C ASN A 548 12.97 16.58 -18.74
N THR A 549 12.63 15.63 -19.61
CA THR A 549 13.19 15.54 -20.96
C THR A 549 12.08 15.77 -21.98
N PHE A 550 12.20 16.85 -22.76
CA PHE A 550 11.33 17.20 -23.87
C PHE A 550 12.02 16.89 -25.20
N ILE A 551 11.37 16.11 -26.06
CA ILE A 551 11.93 15.68 -27.36
C ILE A 551 10.91 15.85 -28.47
N GLY A 552 11.25 16.52 -29.57
CA GLY A 552 10.48 16.40 -30.82
C GLY A 552 9.08 17.02 -30.85
N ASN A 553 8.58 17.58 -29.74
CA ASN A 553 7.32 18.32 -29.71
C ASN A 553 7.41 19.59 -30.59
N ASP A 554 6.28 20.17 -31.01
CA ASP A 554 6.30 21.39 -31.81
C ASP A 554 6.94 22.56 -31.05
N HIS A 555 6.39 22.79 -29.86
CA HIS A 555 7.00 23.60 -28.82
C HIS A 555 7.36 22.71 -27.63
N SER A 556 8.48 22.93 -26.93
CA SER A 556 8.67 22.18 -25.68
C SER A 556 7.84 22.76 -24.54
N LEU A 557 7.86 24.09 -24.37
CA LEU A 557 7.14 24.81 -23.33
C LEU A 557 6.67 26.19 -23.84
N THR A 558 5.38 26.47 -23.70
CA THR A 558 4.79 27.79 -23.97
C THR A 558 4.24 28.39 -22.67
N GLY A 559 4.54 29.66 -22.40
CA GLY A 559 3.93 30.47 -21.34
C GLY A 559 4.51 30.31 -19.93
N GLY A 560 3.93 31.09 -19.01
CA GLY A 560 4.19 31.08 -17.57
C GLY A 560 4.92 32.33 -17.08
N ASP A 561 4.28 33.04 -16.15
CA ASP A 561 4.82 34.21 -15.45
C ASP A 561 5.33 33.87 -14.04
N ASN A 562 5.21 32.61 -13.59
CA ASN A 562 5.67 32.15 -12.27
C ASN A 562 6.16 30.68 -12.29
N LEU A 563 6.96 30.37 -13.31
CA LEU A 563 7.49 29.03 -13.60
C LEU A 563 9.00 28.93 -13.31
N MET A 564 9.42 27.87 -12.64
CA MET A 564 10.83 27.52 -12.43
C MET A 564 11.20 26.31 -13.29
N ALA A 565 11.91 26.52 -14.41
CA ALA A 565 12.40 25.46 -15.28
C ALA A 565 13.88 25.18 -14.95
N LEU A 566 14.13 24.09 -14.23
CA LEU A 566 15.47 23.70 -13.77
C LEU A 566 15.81 22.26 -14.16
N ASN A 567 17.08 22.01 -14.49
CA ASN A 567 17.60 20.68 -14.75
C ASN A 567 16.95 19.92 -15.92
N ASN A 568 16.27 20.58 -16.85
CA ASN A 568 15.57 19.93 -17.96
C ASN A 568 16.47 19.75 -19.20
N ILE A 569 16.06 18.85 -20.09
CA ILE A 569 16.57 18.74 -21.46
C ILE A 569 15.45 19.16 -22.41
N PHE A 570 15.72 20.10 -23.31
CA PHE A 570 14.82 20.44 -24.42
C PHE A 570 15.55 20.22 -25.75
N ALA A 571 15.15 19.19 -26.47
CA ALA A 571 15.85 18.73 -27.66
C ALA A 571 14.92 18.51 -28.86
N GLY A 572 15.33 19.01 -30.02
CA GLY A 572 14.67 18.68 -31.29
C GLY A 572 13.25 19.24 -31.44
N SER A 573 12.84 20.27 -30.69
CA SER A 573 11.55 20.91 -30.94
C SER A 573 11.48 21.45 -32.36
N THR A 574 10.40 21.15 -33.09
CA THR A 574 10.31 21.46 -34.52
C THR A 574 10.33 22.97 -34.77
N ASN A 575 9.63 23.75 -33.92
CA ASN A 575 9.58 25.20 -34.00
C ASN A 575 10.41 25.85 -32.89
N MET A 576 10.11 25.58 -31.62
CA MET A 576 10.73 26.32 -30.52
C MET A 576 10.83 25.50 -29.23
N ALA A 577 11.95 25.57 -28.50
CA ALA A 577 11.97 24.98 -27.16
C ALA A 577 11.11 25.81 -26.21
N LEU A 578 11.45 27.08 -25.95
CA LEU A 578 10.72 27.91 -24.98
C LEU A 578 10.10 29.16 -25.60
N LYS A 579 8.84 29.46 -25.28
CA LYS A 579 8.17 30.69 -25.72
C LYS A 579 7.44 31.37 -24.55
N ASN A 580 7.70 32.66 -24.32
CA ASN A 580 7.01 33.48 -23.32
C ASN A 580 7.04 32.88 -21.90
N VAL A 581 8.20 32.32 -21.50
CA VAL A 581 8.45 31.88 -20.12
C VAL A 581 9.12 33.04 -19.39
N ASP A 582 8.33 34.06 -19.04
CA ASP A 582 8.82 35.37 -18.58
C ASP A 582 8.19 35.81 -17.23
N GLY A 583 7.95 37.10 -17.02
CA GLY A 583 7.47 37.61 -15.73
C GLY A 583 8.40 37.27 -14.56
N ASN A 584 7.88 36.56 -13.56
CA ASN A 584 8.63 36.03 -12.42
C ASN A 584 9.25 34.65 -12.69
N SER A 585 9.13 34.09 -13.90
CA SER A 585 9.71 32.81 -14.25
C SER A 585 11.24 32.84 -14.32
N ILE A 586 11.87 31.68 -14.14
CA ILE A 586 13.31 31.45 -14.25
C ILE A 586 13.56 30.19 -15.07
N VAL A 587 14.48 30.29 -16.03
CA VAL A 587 15.00 29.15 -16.80
C VAL A 587 16.51 29.08 -16.58
N ALA A 588 16.98 28.08 -15.84
CA ALA A 588 18.40 27.92 -15.50
C ALA A 588 18.79 26.45 -15.39
N TYR A 589 20.07 26.13 -15.60
CA TYR A 589 20.60 24.75 -15.53
C TYR A 589 19.85 23.78 -16.45
N ASN A 590 19.51 24.20 -17.67
CA ASN A 590 18.89 23.31 -18.65
C ASN A 590 19.83 23.08 -19.85
N LEU A 591 19.50 22.06 -20.64
CA LEU A 591 20.18 21.78 -21.90
C LEU A 591 19.26 22.09 -23.09
N PHE A 592 19.83 22.77 -24.09
CA PHE A 592 19.22 22.99 -25.40
C PHE A 592 20.01 22.29 -26.51
N TRP A 593 19.30 21.61 -27.41
CA TRP A 593 19.91 20.99 -28.58
C TRP A 593 18.97 20.81 -29.76
N GLY A 594 19.38 21.27 -30.93
CA GLY A 594 18.70 20.93 -32.20
C GLY A 594 17.26 21.44 -32.32
N ASN A 595 16.86 22.43 -31.50
CA ASN A 595 15.55 23.07 -31.60
C ASN A 595 15.53 24.03 -32.80
N GLY A 596 14.35 24.27 -33.38
CA GLY A 596 14.17 25.31 -34.40
C GLY A 596 14.61 26.70 -33.88
N THR A 597 14.14 27.06 -32.69
CA THR A 597 14.61 28.20 -31.89
C THR A 597 14.70 27.79 -30.43
N ASP A 598 15.81 28.06 -29.75
CA ASP A 598 15.96 27.64 -28.35
C ASP A 598 15.02 28.39 -27.41
N HIS A 599 14.86 29.71 -27.59
CA HIS A 599 13.89 30.46 -26.82
C HIS A 599 13.46 31.78 -27.49
N HIS A 600 12.27 32.26 -27.15
CA HIS A 600 11.76 33.59 -27.52
C HIS A 600 10.99 34.21 -26.35
N HIS A 601 11.39 35.44 -25.96
CA HIS A 601 10.80 36.16 -24.81
C HIS A 601 10.74 35.30 -23.54
N SER A 602 11.85 34.64 -23.20
CA SER A 602 11.94 33.82 -21.98
C SER A 602 13.11 34.26 -21.11
N ASN A 603 12.93 34.17 -19.79
CA ASN A 603 13.90 34.54 -18.76
C ASN A 603 15.02 33.48 -18.62
N VAL A 604 15.82 33.31 -19.67
CA VAL A 604 16.92 32.32 -19.71
C VAL A 604 18.20 32.89 -19.08
N ASP A 605 18.67 32.26 -18.00
CA ASP A 605 20.01 32.51 -17.47
C ASP A 605 21.06 31.75 -18.29
N THR A 606 21.45 32.36 -19.41
CA THR A 606 22.44 31.82 -20.35
C THR A 606 23.78 31.40 -19.72
N SER A 607 24.12 31.88 -18.51
CA SER A 607 25.36 31.50 -17.82
C SER A 607 25.34 30.08 -17.24
N THR A 608 24.15 29.52 -17.07
CA THR A 608 23.92 28.18 -16.49
C THR A 608 23.48 27.14 -17.52
N MET A 609 23.27 27.55 -18.77
CA MET A 609 22.72 26.71 -19.83
C MET A 609 23.80 25.89 -20.54
N ILE A 610 23.42 24.69 -21.00
CA ILE A 610 24.23 23.85 -21.87
C ILE A 610 23.64 23.84 -23.28
N PHE A 611 24.49 24.07 -24.29
CA PHE A 611 24.10 24.03 -25.71
C PHE A 611 24.89 22.95 -26.43
N ALA A 612 24.47 21.69 -26.28
CA ALA A 612 25.20 20.53 -26.80
C ALA A 612 24.28 19.30 -26.93
N ASP A 613 24.65 18.37 -27.81
CA ASP A 613 23.92 17.11 -27.98
C ASP A 613 23.78 16.36 -26.64
N PRO A 614 22.55 16.06 -26.15
CA PRO A 614 22.37 15.28 -24.94
C PRO A 614 22.81 13.82 -25.09
N ARG A 615 23.12 13.35 -26.31
CA ARG A 615 23.60 12.00 -26.61
C ARG A 615 22.67 10.94 -26.03
N LEU A 616 21.43 10.93 -26.50
CA LEU A 616 20.41 9.97 -26.06
C LEU A 616 20.55 8.62 -26.77
N THR A 617 20.17 7.55 -26.08
CA THR A 617 19.91 6.22 -26.65
C THR A 617 18.57 6.22 -27.40
N ALA A 618 18.23 5.10 -28.04
CA ALA A 618 16.93 4.94 -28.70
C ALA A 618 15.75 4.88 -27.71
N ASP A 619 16.00 4.55 -26.44
CA ASP A 619 15.04 4.61 -25.34
C ASP A 619 15.17 5.90 -24.51
N ASP A 620 15.70 6.97 -25.11
CA ASP A 620 15.77 8.32 -24.55
C ASP A 620 16.55 8.44 -23.23
N ARG A 621 17.51 7.54 -23.00
CA ARG A 621 18.45 7.59 -21.86
C ARG A 621 19.78 8.22 -22.24
N LEU A 622 20.48 8.80 -21.27
CA LEU A 622 21.80 9.40 -21.48
C LEU A 622 22.87 8.32 -21.79
N LEU A 623 23.61 8.51 -22.90
CA LEU A 623 24.80 7.70 -23.20
C LEU A 623 26.01 8.14 -22.36
N PRO A 624 26.97 7.22 -22.09
CA PRO A 624 28.23 7.58 -21.43
C PRO A 624 28.95 8.76 -22.11
N GLY A 625 29.28 9.77 -21.31
CA GLY A 625 29.92 11.03 -21.73
C GLY A 625 28.95 12.05 -22.35
N SER A 626 27.64 11.90 -22.13
CA SER A 626 26.69 12.97 -22.39
C SER A 626 27.06 14.24 -21.59
N PRO A 627 26.91 15.44 -22.16
CA PRO A 627 27.08 16.69 -21.41
C PRO A 627 25.99 16.94 -20.37
N ALA A 628 24.92 16.15 -20.37
CA ALA A 628 23.85 16.22 -19.37
C ALA A 628 24.16 15.45 -18.08
N ILE A 629 25.18 14.57 -18.08
CA ILE A 629 25.53 13.78 -16.90
C ILE A 629 26.22 14.67 -15.86
N ASP A 630 25.81 14.58 -14.60
CA ASP A 630 26.31 15.34 -13.45
C ASP A 630 26.28 16.87 -13.65
N ALA A 631 25.33 17.37 -14.44
CA ALA A 631 25.31 18.77 -14.90
C ALA A 631 24.19 19.63 -14.29
N GLY A 632 23.26 19.03 -13.56
CA GLY A 632 22.16 19.73 -12.91
C GLY A 632 22.56 20.41 -11.59
N ALA A 633 21.73 21.36 -11.16
CA ALA A 633 21.83 21.96 -9.84
C ALA A 633 21.22 21.02 -8.77
N THR A 634 21.92 20.83 -7.66
CA THR A 634 21.39 20.08 -6.50
C THR A 634 20.38 20.90 -5.70
N SER A 635 20.55 22.23 -5.68
CA SER A 635 19.61 23.13 -5.02
C SER A 635 19.54 24.46 -5.75
N PHE A 636 18.41 25.15 -5.63
CA PHE A 636 18.20 26.47 -6.21
C PHE A 636 17.35 27.32 -5.27
N ALA A 637 17.74 28.58 -5.09
CA ALA A 637 17.03 29.53 -4.26
C ALA A 637 16.67 30.79 -5.06
N LYS A 638 15.41 31.21 -4.94
CA LYS A 638 14.92 32.47 -5.49
C LYS A 638 14.55 33.40 -4.35
N ASN A 639 15.11 34.61 -4.31
CA ASN A 639 14.84 35.59 -3.25
C ASN A 639 15.04 35.05 -1.81
N SER A 640 15.99 34.13 -1.61
CA SER A 640 16.27 33.41 -0.35
C SER A 640 15.25 32.32 0.02
N GLU A 641 14.26 32.03 -0.82
CA GLU A 641 13.40 30.84 -0.71
C GLU A 641 14.03 29.70 -1.50
N ILE A 642 14.23 28.55 -0.87
CA ILE A 642 14.70 27.34 -1.54
C ILE A 642 13.51 26.74 -2.29
N VAL A 643 13.61 26.69 -3.62
CA VAL A 643 12.56 26.16 -4.50
C VAL A 643 12.88 24.77 -5.05
N MET A 644 14.15 24.36 -4.97
CA MET A 644 14.61 23.00 -5.28
C MET A 644 15.73 22.63 -4.30
N ASP A 645 15.65 21.43 -3.71
CA ASP A 645 16.63 20.89 -2.76
C ASP A 645 16.72 19.36 -2.87
N LEU A 646 17.42 18.89 -3.90
CA LEU A 646 17.63 17.47 -4.17
C LEU A 646 18.66 16.89 -3.19
N GLN A 647 18.24 15.87 -2.46
CA GLN A 647 19.07 15.14 -1.53
C GLN A 647 20.00 14.17 -2.27
N SER A 648 21.15 13.83 -1.66
CA SER A 648 22.16 12.96 -2.29
C SER A 648 21.70 11.53 -2.63
N ASN A 649 20.54 11.10 -2.13
CA ASN A 649 19.90 9.83 -2.47
C ASN A 649 18.90 9.93 -3.64
N GLU A 650 18.67 11.13 -4.18
CA GLU A 650 17.76 11.41 -5.29
C GLU A 650 18.47 11.52 -6.65
N TYR A 651 19.79 11.38 -6.68
CA TYR A 651 20.61 11.34 -7.89
C TYR A 651 21.88 10.52 -7.66
N CYS A 652 22.66 10.32 -8.72
CA CYS A 652 23.98 9.71 -8.62
C CYS A 652 25.09 10.70 -8.91
N GLY A 653 26.30 10.34 -8.49
CA GLY A 653 27.48 11.16 -8.80
C GLY A 653 27.52 12.45 -7.98
N PRO A 654 28.36 13.42 -8.38
CA PRO A 654 28.51 14.70 -7.70
C PRO A 654 27.30 15.65 -7.84
N ALA A 655 26.41 15.44 -8.80
CA ALA A 655 25.25 16.30 -9.08
C ALA A 655 24.19 15.51 -9.88
N PRO A 656 22.90 15.93 -9.89
CA PRO A 656 21.89 15.28 -10.71
C PRO A 656 22.18 15.39 -12.20
N ASP A 657 21.82 14.35 -12.95
CA ASP A 657 21.78 14.43 -14.40
C ASP A 657 20.65 15.38 -14.85
N LEU A 658 20.86 16.09 -15.97
CA LEU A 658 19.77 16.82 -16.61
C LEU A 658 18.79 15.84 -17.24
N GLY A 659 17.50 16.17 -17.17
CA GLY A 659 16.43 15.41 -17.80
C GLY A 659 15.82 14.31 -16.94
N ALA A 660 14.95 13.53 -17.56
CA ALA A 660 14.01 12.60 -16.92
C ALA A 660 14.68 11.45 -16.16
N TYR A 661 15.87 11.04 -16.59
CA TYR A 661 16.50 9.80 -16.13
C TYR A 661 17.93 10.04 -15.67
N GLU A 662 18.23 9.59 -14.45
CA GLU A 662 19.60 9.42 -13.98
C GLU A 662 20.27 8.26 -14.74
N SER A 663 21.44 8.52 -15.32
CA SER A 663 22.23 7.59 -16.13
C SER A 663 22.68 6.34 -15.37
N CYS A 664 22.81 6.44 -14.06
CA CYS A 664 23.21 5.36 -13.17
C CYS A 664 22.07 4.42 -12.78
N TRP A 665 20.81 4.84 -12.95
CA TRP A 665 19.66 4.07 -12.48
C TRP A 665 19.13 3.16 -13.58
N GLN A 666 19.21 1.86 -13.33
CA GLN A 666 18.34 0.92 -13.99
C GLN A 666 16.97 1.01 -13.32
N PHE A 667 16.10 1.91 -13.80
CA PHE A 667 14.70 1.90 -13.39
C PHE A 667 14.14 0.49 -13.61
N LEU A 668 13.52 -0.05 -12.56
CA LEU A 668 12.64 -1.20 -12.69
C LEU A 668 11.55 -0.80 -13.69
N PRO A 669 11.26 -1.62 -14.70
CA PRO A 669 10.23 -1.29 -15.66
C PRO A 669 8.90 -1.10 -14.93
N CYS A 670 8.22 0.04 -15.13
CA CYS A 670 6.76 0.08 -14.99
C CYS A 670 6.22 -1.13 -15.77
N ILE A 671 5.18 -1.77 -15.25
CA ILE A 671 4.67 -3.06 -15.73
C ILE A 671 4.45 -3.06 -17.26
N TRP A 672 4.06 -1.90 -17.80
CA TRP A 672 3.82 -1.63 -19.21
C TRP A 672 5.06 -1.37 -20.08
N ARG A 673 6.24 -1.12 -19.48
CA ARG A 673 7.50 -0.87 -20.22
C ARG A 673 8.10 -2.14 -20.85
N GLN A 674 7.46 -3.31 -20.74
CA GLN A 674 7.89 -4.54 -21.45
C GLN A 674 7.41 -4.62 -22.90
N GLU A 675 6.51 -3.74 -23.34
CA GLU A 675 6.12 -3.66 -24.75
C GLU A 675 7.25 -3.03 -25.58
N LYS A 676 7.85 -3.84 -26.45
CA LYS A 676 9.12 -3.53 -27.15
C LYS A 676 9.07 -2.47 -28.24
N ASN A 677 7.99 -1.69 -28.37
CA ASN A 677 7.87 -0.66 -29.38
C ASN A 677 7.29 0.61 -28.75
N PHE A 678 8.17 1.53 -28.38
CA PHE A 678 7.87 2.96 -28.23
C PHE A 678 8.25 3.66 -29.53
#